data_AF-A0A6I8PZ28-F1
#
_entry.id   AF-A0A6I8PZ28-F1
#
_cell.length_a   1.000
_cell.length_b   1.000
_cell.length_c   1.000
_cell.angle_alpha   90.00
_cell.angle_beta   90.00
_cell.angle_gamma   90.00
#
_symmetry.space_group_name_H-M   'P 1'
#
loop_
_entity.id
_entity.type
_entity.pdbx_description
1 polymer ?
#
loop_
_entity_poly.entity_id
_entity_poly.type
_entity_poly.pdbx_seq_one_letter_code
_entity_poly.pdbx_strand_id
1 'polypeptide(L)'
;MSADVQVRRRKNASGKAAGPEQAQPRKRIGSLMCRIFGFDWSDLSSWHRFVCLMNRPTDPAGLGLFRFLFGLLMVLDIPQERGMSYLDYKYLDGLDVCRFPLFNSLRPLPLDFMYLVYVIMLLGALGIMLGCFYRLSCLMFLLPYWYVFFLDKTSWNNHSYLYGLIGFQLCLLNANRYWSVDGLLNPRKHNAHVPLWNYTILRAQIFIVYFIAGVKKLDADWVEGYSMGTLSRHWLFDPFKLFLSDDMTNLVVVHWGGLILDLTAGYLLFFDVTRPVALFFVSYFHCMNSQLFSIGMFSYTMLATSPLFCYPDWPRRLIAKLPRFLHYVLPPTQPPQESTECVYPGRKGRAASQPRLWHKLGAIFTVLYIIEQLFLPYSHFITQGYNNWTNGLYGYSWDMMVHSRSHQHVKITYRDGITGEIGYLNPGVFTQTRRWKDHSDMLKQYAVCLQGLLGAYNISQPEIYFDVWVSINDRFQQRLFDPTVDIVKAEWSPFQKTPWLKPLLVDLSPWRAKFQEIEDTLDNQTDIVFIADFPGLFLENFVSEDLGNTSIHILQGEVNVEIVKEERNTTLREGDHMQLPAGEYHKVFTVSPGPSCYMYIYVNTTAVTLEQNLTRLLELKERAENGSETIQLPPELQPIISGTVEDIKNTDPLVLAYLRRQKRLELSERRRNATLLQRFERFCGKKYYLLRRSAGTFYITHIGPYPREANRQKENKNSLLLVSWLEVNLGPLHSFPYDCNCYEELSVRPSITGTTGTGSLICNY
;
A
#
# COMPACT_ATOMS: atom_id res chain seq x y z
N MET A 1 -71.09 -34.40 75.56
CA MET A 1 -71.36 -32.97 75.82
C MET A 1 -70.18 -32.16 75.33
N SER A 2 -70.26 -31.18 74.46
CA SER A 2 -71.29 -30.72 73.54
C SER A 2 -70.53 -29.95 72.45
N ALA A 3 -70.91 -30.13 71.19
CA ALA A 3 -70.53 -29.22 70.13
C ALA A 3 -71.23 -27.87 70.33
N ASP A 4 -70.59 -26.78 69.92
CA ASP A 4 -71.33 -25.62 69.43
C ASP A 4 -70.63 -24.94 68.25
N VAL A 5 -71.47 -24.51 67.32
CA VAL A 5 -71.19 -24.24 65.91
C VAL A 5 -71.67 -22.81 65.57
N GLN A 6 -70.93 -22.15 64.67
CA GLN A 6 -71.26 -20.93 63.89
C GLN A 6 -71.29 -19.57 64.66
N VAL A 7 -70.80 -18.45 64.13
CA VAL A 7 -71.23 -17.77 62.89
C VAL A 7 -70.17 -16.78 62.32
N ARG A 8 -69.95 -16.90 60.99
CA ARG A 8 -69.59 -15.92 59.92
C ARG A 8 -68.72 -14.67 60.19
N ARG A 9 -67.65 -14.53 59.37
CA ARG A 9 -67.34 -13.28 58.64
C ARG A 9 -66.77 -13.57 57.23
N ARG A 10 -67.06 -12.65 56.31
CA ARG A 10 -67.20 -12.78 54.85
C ARG A 10 -65.90 -12.95 54.05
N LYS A 11 -66.04 -13.64 52.90
CA LYS A 11 -65.17 -13.62 51.71
C LYS A 11 -64.95 -12.20 51.18
N ASN A 12 -63.72 -11.91 50.73
CA ASN A 12 -63.48 -11.24 49.46
C ASN A 12 -62.16 -11.72 48.86
N ALA A 13 -62.20 -12.04 47.57
CA ALA A 13 -61.13 -12.61 46.79
C ALA A 13 -60.16 -11.53 46.26
N SER A 14 -58.86 -11.81 46.31
CA SER A 14 -57.90 -11.44 45.25
C SER A 14 -56.61 -12.23 45.43
N GLY A 15 -56.48 -13.33 44.69
CA GLY A 15 -55.24 -14.08 44.60
C GLY A 15 -54.29 -13.37 43.64
N LYS A 16 -53.09 -12.99 44.13
CA LYS A 16 -51.92 -12.77 43.28
C LYS A 16 -50.88 -13.82 43.66
N ALA A 17 -50.70 -14.76 42.74
CA ALA A 17 -49.64 -15.76 42.78
C ALA A 17 -48.27 -15.08 42.69
N ALA A 18 -47.40 -15.36 43.66
CA ALA A 18 -45.99 -15.01 43.60
C ALA A 18 -45.32 -15.90 42.54
N GLY A 19 -44.79 -15.26 41.48
CA GLY A 19 -44.03 -15.93 40.43
C GLY A 19 -42.67 -16.43 40.94
N PRO A 20 -42.06 -17.43 40.27
CA PRO A 20 -40.82 -18.02 40.72
C PRO A 20 -39.66 -17.02 40.58
N GLU A 21 -39.01 -16.75 41.70
CA GLU A 21 -37.80 -15.96 41.83
C GLU A 21 -36.71 -16.55 40.93
N GLN A 22 -36.29 -15.79 39.91
CA GLN A 22 -35.22 -16.18 38.99
C GLN A 22 -33.90 -16.26 39.76
N ALA A 23 -33.48 -17.48 40.08
CA ALA A 23 -32.17 -17.75 40.65
C ALA A 23 -31.06 -17.21 39.73
N GLN A 24 -30.35 -16.18 40.21
CA GLN A 24 -29.13 -15.69 39.58
C GLN A 24 -28.10 -16.83 39.49
N PRO A 25 -27.37 -16.98 38.36
CA PRO A 25 -26.35 -18.01 38.24
C PRO A 25 -25.18 -17.68 39.18
N ARG A 26 -24.94 -18.56 40.17
CA ARG A 26 -23.73 -18.55 41.00
C ARG A 26 -22.49 -18.38 40.11
N LYS A 27 -21.71 -17.31 40.32
CA LYS A 27 -20.38 -17.12 39.74
C LYS A 27 -19.51 -18.35 40.08
N ARG A 28 -19.31 -19.25 39.12
CA ARG A 28 -18.25 -20.27 39.22
C ARG A 28 -16.94 -19.50 39.30
N ILE A 29 -16.17 -19.73 40.36
CA ILE A 29 -14.76 -19.33 40.45
C ILE A 29 -14.04 -20.17 39.38
N GLY A 30 -14.01 -19.67 38.15
CA GLY A 30 -13.30 -20.31 37.04
C GLY A 30 -11.80 -20.32 37.32
N SER A 31 -11.10 -21.27 36.71
CA SER A 31 -9.63 -21.34 36.72
C SER A 31 -9.02 -20.01 36.24
N LEU A 32 -7.75 -19.76 36.57
CA LEU A 32 -7.02 -18.60 36.04
C LEU A 32 -7.08 -18.56 34.50
N MET A 33 -6.95 -19.73 33.85
CA MET A 33 -7.06 -19.89 32.40
C MET A 33 -8.43 -19.43 31.87
N CYS A 34 -9.52 -19.87 32.50
CA CYS A 34 -10.87 -19.46 32.12
C CYS A 34 -11.10 -17.95 32.30
N ARG A 35 -10.44 -17.32 33.28
CA ARG A 35 -10.53 -15.87 33.50
C ARG A 35 -9.73 -15.07 32.47
N ILE A 36 -8.60 -15.60 32.00
CA ILE A 36 -7.69 -14.89 31.09
C ILE A 36 -8.06 -15.13 29.62
N PHE A 37 -8.30 -16.39 29.23
CA PHE A 37 -8.53 -16.80 27.84
C PHE A 37 -9.99 -17.12 27.52
N GLY A 38 -10.85 -17.20 28.54
CA GLY A 38 -12.26 -17.52 28.37
C GLY A 38 -12.55 -18.98 28.04
N PHE A 39 -11.59 -19.91 28.22
CA PHE A 39 -11.78 -21.37 28.12
C PHE A 39 -10.81 -22.11 29.06
N ASP A 40 -11.06 -23.40 29.33
CA ASP A 40 -10.22 -24.23 30.20
C ASP A 40 -9.33 -25.21 29.39
N TRP A 41 -8.19 -25.63 29.94
CA TRP A 41 -7.34 -26.68 29.30
C TRP A 41 -8.09 -27.99 29.06
N SER A 42 -9.06 -28.30 29.89
CA SER A 42 -9.93 -29.46 29.74
C SER A 42 -10.76 -29.41 28.45
N ASP A 43 -11.02 -28.22 27.88
CA ASP A 43 -11.73 -28.06 26.61
C ASP A 43 -10.88 -28.47 25.39
N LEU A 44 -9.55 -28.43 25.52
CA LEU A 44 -8.60 -28.84 24.48
C LEU A 44 -8.17 -30.31 24.59
N SER A 45 -8.53 -31.00 25.68
CA SER A 45 -8.10 -32.38 25.95
C SER A 45 -8.60 -33.44 24.98
N SER A 46 -9.66 -33.18 24.21
CA SER A 46 -10.21 -34.12 23.24
C SER A 46 -10.86 -33.41 22.06
N TRP A 47 -10.87 -34.07 20.90
CA TRP A 47 -11.50 -33.54 19.69
C TRP A 47 -12.97 -33.15 19.90
N HIS A 48 -13.74 -33.97 20.63
CA HIS A 48 -15.15 -33.68 20.92
C HIS A 48 -15.31 -32.39 21.72
N ARG A 49 -14.50 -32.19 22.77
CA ARG A 49 -14.55 -30.97 23.59
C ARG A 49 -14.10 -29.74 22.82
N PHE A 50 -13.08 -29.87 21.97
CA PHE A 50 -12.65 -28.80 21.08
C PHE A 50 -13.76 -28.38 20.12
N VAL A 51 -14.44 -29.34 19.47
CA VAL A 51 -15.58 -29.05 18.59
C VAL A 51 -16.70 -28.35 19.37
N CYS A 52 -17.00 -28.78 20.60
CA CYS A 52 -17.99 -28.12 21.45
C CYS A 52 -17.56 -26.70 21.85
N LEU A 53 -16.29 -26.46 22.16
CA LEU A 53 -15.72 -25.13 22.45
C LEU A 53 -15.87 -24.20 21.24
N MET A 54 -15.43 -24.64 20.07
CA MET A 54 -15.47 -23.86 18.83
C MET A 54 -16.89 -23.52 18.38
N ASN A 55 -17.88 -24.33 18.76
CA ASN A 55 -19.29 -24.12 18.42
C ASN A 55 -20.13 -23.61 19.60
N ARG A 56 -19.52 -23.16 20.70
CA ARG A 56 -20.27 -22.58 21.82
C ARG A 56 -21.01 -21.30 21.38
N PRO A 57 -22.21 -21.04 21.92
CA PRO A 57 -22.98 -19.85 21.56
C PRO A 57 -22.26 -18.57 21.99
N THR A 58 -22.11 -17.64 21.05
CA THR A 58 -21.47 -16.34 21.24
C THR A 58 -22.41 -15.23 20.75
N ASP A 59 -22.40 -14.08 21.42
CA ASP A 59 -23.21 -12.90 21.04
C ASP A 59 -22.81 -12.42 19.63
N PRO A 60 -23.77 -12.19 18.71
CA PRO A 60 -23.46 -11.83 17.33
C PRO A 60 -23.13 -10.34 17.11
N ALA A 61 -23.28 -9.49 18.14
CA ALA A 61 -23.26 -8.04 17.96
C ALA A 61 -21.94 -7.50 17.39
N GLY A 62 -20.80 -7.91 17.96
CA GLY A 62 -19.48 -7.49 17.48
C GLY A 62 -19.20 -7.89 16.03
N LEU A 63 -19.63 -9.09 15.62
CA LEU A 63 -19.44 -9.61 14.28
C LEU A 63 -20.32 -8.85 13.26
N GLY A 64 -21.57 -8.54 13.63
CA GLY A 64 -22.47 -7.74 12.80
C GLY A 64 -21.95 -6.32 12.58
N LEU A 65 -21.38 -5.69 13.62
CA LEU A 65 -20.77 -4.37 13.50
C LEU A 65 -19.50 -4.40 12.64
N PHE A 66 -18.62 -5.39 12.83
CA PHE A 66 -17.44 -5.58 11.99
C PHE A 66 -17.83 -5.73 10.51
N ARG A 67 -18.82 -6.57 10.20
CA ARG A 67 -19.36 -6.73 8.84
C ARG A 67 -19.81 -5.38 8.26
N PHE A 68 -20.56 -4.58 9.02
CA PHE A 68 -21.01 -3.26 8.58
C PHE A 68 -19.82 -2.35 8.25
N LEU A 69 -18.85 -2.23 9.18
CA LEU A 69 -17.68 -1.37 9.01
C LEU A 69 -16.81 -1.83 7.83
N PHE A 70 -16.53 -3.12 7.70
CA PHE A 70 -15.77 -3.68 6.58
C PHE A 70 -16.48 -3.40 5.25
N GLY A 71 -17.78 -3.67 5.15
CA GLY A 71 -18.56 -3.40 3.94
C GLY A 71 -18.55 -1.91 3.56
N LEU A 72 -18.69 -1.02 4.54
CA LEU A 72 -18.60 0.43 4.34
C LEU A 72 -17.23 0.84 3.77
N LEU A 73 -16.14 0.32 4.34
CA LEU A 73 -14.80 0.62 3.86
C LEU A 73 -14.57 0.07 2.45
N MET A 74 -15.09 -1.11 2.11
CA MET A 74 -15.00 -1.66 0.76
C MET A 74 -15.82 -0.86 -0.26
N VAL A 75 -16.99 -0.33 0.13
CA VAL A 75 -17.76 0.59 -0.72
C VAL A 75 -16.97 1.87 -1.04
N LEU A 76 -16.08 2.31 -0.16
CA LEU A 76 -15.19 3.45 -0.39
C LEU A 76 -13.90 3.05 -1.15
N ASP A 77 -13.34 1.86 -0.87
CA ASP A 77 -12.12 1.33 -1.48
C ASP A 77 -12.30 1.07 -2.98
N ILE A 78 -13.45 0.50 -3.39
CA ILE A 78 -13.68 0.10 -4.78
C ILE A 78 -13.62 1.30 -5.75
N PRO A 79 -14.32 2.42 -5.49
CA PRO A 79 -14.25 3.60 -6.36
C PRO A 79 -12.90 4.30 -6.40
N GLN A 80 -12.22 4.31 -5.25
CA GLN A 80 -11.01 5.08 -5.03
C GLN A 80 -9.76 4.23 -5.30
N GLU A 81 -9.43 3.29 -4.43
CA GLU A 81 -8.15 2.57 -4.48
C GLU A 81 -8.12 1.47 -5.55
N ARG A 82 -9.26 0.82 -5.83
CA ARG A 82 -9.35 -0.19 -6.91
C ARG A 82 -9.63 0.40 -8.28
N GLY A 83 -9.86 1.70 -8.32
CA GLY A 83 -9.89 2.48 -9.54
C GLY A 83 -11.12 2.32 -10.41
N MET A 84 -12.30 2.07 -9.82
CA MET A 84 -13.56 2.14 -10.58
C MET A 84 -13.73 3.51 -11.27
N SER A 85 -13.28 4.58 -10.62
CA SER A 85 -13.42 5.95 -11.15
C SER A 85 -12.49 6.26 -12.33
N TYR A 86 -11.48 5.43 -12.60
CA TYR A 86 -10.47 5.60 -13.66
C TYR A 86 -10.34 4.36 -14.56
N LEU A 87 -11.41 3.56 -14.66
CA LEU A 87 -11.44 2.34 -15.48
C LEU A 87 -11.15 2.60 -16.95
N ASP A 88 -11.58 3.75 -17.46
CA ASP A 88 -11.26 4.27 -18.78
C ASP A 88 -9.76 4.33 -18.97
N TYR A 89 -9.02 5.03 -18.11
CA TYR A 89 -7.56 5.11 -18.22
C TYR A 89 -6.86 3.75 -18.07
N LYS A 90 -7.43 2.83 -17.26
CA LYS A 90 -6.81 1.54 -16.96
C LYS A 90 -7.03 0.47 -18.04
N TYR A 91 -8.21 0.44 -18.66
CA TYR A 91 -8.65 -0.64 -19.54
C TYR A 91 -9.17 -0.15 -20.90
N LEU A 92 -8.90 1.09 -21.33
CA LEU A 92 -9.32 1.57 -22.65
C LEU A 92 -8.81 0.65 -23.77
N ASP A 93 -9.72 0.25 -24.64
CA ASP A 93 -9.41 -0.55 -25.82
C ASP A 93 -8.56 0.25 -26.82
N GLY A 94 -7.48 -0.35 -27.32
CA GLY A 94 -6.56 0.26 -28.29
C GLY A 94 -5.29 0.88 -27.73
N LEU A 95 -5.07 0.80 -26.41
CA LEU A 95 -3.78 1.12 -25.79
C LEU A 95 -2.82 -0.07 -25.94
N ASP A 96 -1.73 0.12 -26.68
CA ASP A 96 -0.59 -0.81 -26.78
C ASP A 96 0.20 -0.81 -25.47
N VAL A 97 -0.37 -1.39 -24.41
CA VAL A 97 0.20 -1.36 -23.05
C VAL A 97 0.45 -2.78 -22.54
N CYS A 98 1.65 -2.97 -22.03
CA CYS A 98 2.09 -4.17 -21.35
C CYS A 98 1.46 -4.28 -19.96
N ARG A 99 0.85 -5.44 -19.71
CA ARG A 99 0.12 -5.77 -18.48
C ARG A 99 0.78 -6.95 -17.77
N PHE A 100 0.56 -7.03 -16.46
CA PHE A 100 1.24 -8.00 -15.58
C PHE A 100 0.24 -8.88 -14.81
N PRO A 101 -0.54 -9.73 -15.49
CA PRO A 101 -1.45 -10.66 -14.81
C PRO A 101 -0.67 -11.77 -14.10
N LEU A 102 -1.22 -12.34 -13.02
CA LEU A 102 -0.59 -13.49 -12.35
C LEU A 102 -0.55 -14.72 -13.25
N PHE A 103 -1.64 -14.95 -13.98
CA PHE A 103 -1.74 -16.00 -14.98
C PHE A 103 -1.72 -15.34 -16.36
N ASN A 104 -0.75 -15.67 -17.21
CA ASN A 104 -0.61 -15.07 -18.55
C ASN A 104 -1.84 -15.28 -19.45
N SER A 105 -2.67 -16.28 -19.17
CA SER A 105 -3.93 -16.53 -19.87
C SER A 105 -5.04 -15.56 -19.49
N LEU A 106 -4.92 -14.85 -18.35
CA LEU A 106 -5.91 -13.90 -17.88
C LEU A 106 -5.77 -12.59 -18.66
N ARG A 107 -6.85 -12.13 -19.28
CA ARG A 107 -6.91 -10.88 -20.02
C ARG A 107 -8.10 -10.05 -19.51
N PRO A 108 -7.99 -8.71 -19.54
CA PRO A 108 -9.12 -7.87 -19.19
C PRO A 108 -10.28 -8.13 -20.14
N LEU A 109 -11.50 -8.03 -19.62
CA LEU A 109 -12.70 -7.99 -20.47
C LEU A 109 -12.74 -6.64 -21.19
N PRO A 110 -13.52 -6.51 -22.28
CA PRO A 110 -13.78 -5.21 -22.88
C PRO A 110 -14.27 -4.21 -21.84
N LEU A 111 -13.95 -2.92 -22.04
CA LEU A 111 -14.13 -1.88 -21.02
C LEU A 111 -15.55 -1.86 -20.41
N ASP A 112 -16.59 -2.03 -21.22
CA ASP A 112 -17.99 -2.05 -20.77
C ASP A 112 -18.27 -3.19 -19.77
N PHE A 113 -17.71 -4.38 -20.02
CA PHE A 113 -17.82 -5.52 -19.11
C PHE A 113 -16.98 -5.32 -17.86
N MET A 114 -15.86 -4.61 -17.94
CA MET A 114 -15.09 -4.23 -16.75
C MET A 114 -15.88 -3.30 -15.84
N TYR A 115 -16.65 -2.34 -16.38
CA TYR A 115 -17.59 -1.55 -15.58
C TYR A 115 -18.62 -2.44 -14.87
N LEU A 116 -19.20 -3.42 -15.59
CA LEU A 116 -20.16 -4.36 -14.99
C LEU A 116 -19.54 -5.16 -13.83
N VAL A 117 -18.31 -5.68 -14.00
CA VAL A 117 -17.58 -6.41 -12.96
C VAL A 117 -17.42 -5.55 -11.69
N TYR A 118 -17.03 -4.28 -11.85
CA TYR A 118 -16.87 -3.37 -10.72
C TYR A 118 -18.20 -2.96 -10.06
N VAL A 119 -19.27 -2.77 -10.84
CA VAL A 119 -20.61 -2.52 -10.30
C VAL A 119 -21.10 -3.72 -9.48
N ILE A 120 -20.92 -4.95 -9.98
CA ILE A 120 -21.26 -6.17 -9.23
C ILE A 120 -20.47 -6.24 -7.92
N MET A 121 -19.16 -5.94 -7.97
CA MET A 121 -18.30 -5.90 -6.79
C MET A 121 -18.79 -4.87 -5.76
N LEU A 122 -19.16 -3.67 -6.22
CA LEU A 122 -19.66 -2.58 -5.38
C LEU A 122 -21.01 -2.91 -4.74
N LEU A 123 -21.94 -3.49 -5.51
CA LEU A 123 -23.22 -3.97 -5.00
C LEU A 123 -23.03 -5.11 -3.99
N GLY A 124 -22.05 -5.99 -4.24
CA GLY A 124 -21.61 -7.00 -3.29
C GLY A 124 -21.15 -6.40 -1.97
N ALA A 125 -20.25 -5.41 -2.01
CA ALA A 125 -19.77 -4.69 -0.82
C ALA A 125 -20.90 -3.99 -0.06
N LEU A 126 -21.83 -3.33 -0.77
CA LEU A 126 -23.01 -2.71 -0.18
C LEU A 126 -23.94 -3.74 0.47
N GLY A 127 -24.16 -4.88 -0.19
CA GLY A 127 -24.93 -6.00 0.35
C GLY A 127 -24.28 -6.63 1.59
N ILE A 128 -22.94 -6.72 1.63
CA ILE A 128 -22.19 -7.09 2.83
C ILE A 128 -22.43 -6.06 3.94
N MET A 129 -22.30 -4.76 3.66
CA MET A 129 -22.50 -3.67 4.62
C MET A 129 -23.89 -3.67 5.25
N LEU A 130 -24.93 -3.93 4.46
CA LEU A 130 -26.33 -3.99 4.93
C LEU A 130 -26.73 -5.37 5.46
N GLY A 131 -25.96 -6.42 5.13
CA GLY A 131 -26.31 -7.80 5.44
C GLY A 131 -27.57 -8.24 4.70
N CYS A 132 -27.73 -7.80 3.46
CA CYS A 132 -28.86 -8.10 2.58
C CYS A 132 -28.44 -9.19 1.58
N PHE A 133 -29.20 -10.28 1.45
CA PHE A 133 -28.82 -11.45 0.65
C PHE A 133 -27.37 -11.89 0.93
N TYR A 134 -26.99 -11.85 2.21
CA TYR A 134 -25.60 -11.74 2.65
C TYR A 134 -24.62 -12.71 1.97
N ARG A 135 -24.99 -14.00 1.84
CA ARG A 135 -24.13 -15.01 1.20
C ARG A 135 -23.92 -14.73 -0.29
N LEU A 136 -24.97 -14.32 -1.00
CA LEU A 136 -24.89 -13.92 -2.40
C LEU A 136 -24.05 -12.64 -2.54
N SER A 137 -24.25 -11.65 -1.67
CA SER A 137 -23.44 -10.42 -1.68
C SER A 137 -21.97 -10.67 -1.41
N CYS A 138 -21.63 -11.62 -0.52
CA CYS A 138 -20.26 -12.08 -0.35
C CYS A 138 -19.68 -12.65 -1.65
N LEU A 139 -20.41 -13.48 -2.39
CA LEU A 139 -19.96 -14.02 -3.68
C LEU A 139 -19.83 -12.94 -4.76
N MET A 140 -20.79 -12.01 -4.83
CA MET A 140 -20.76 -10.85 -5.75
C MET A 140 -19.60 -9.91 -5.48
N PHE A 141 -19.13 -9.81 -4.23
CA PHE A 141 -17.90 -9.09 -3.90
C PHE A 141 -16.66 -9.93 -4.23
N LEU A 142 -16.61 -11.16 -3.72
CA LEU A 142 -15.43 -12.01 -3.71
C LEU A 142 -14.94 -12.42 -5.10
N LEU A 143 -15.86 -12.82 -5.99
CA LEU A 143 -15.50 -13.33 -7.31
C LEU A 143 -14.89 -12.22 -8.21
N PRO A 144 -15.55 -11.06 -8.39
CA PRO A 144 -14.92 -9.91 -9.05
C PRO A 144 -13.63 -9.45 -8.37
N TYR A 145 -13.58 -9.45 -7.04
CA TYR A 145 -12.41 -9.00 -6.29
C TYR A 145 -11.18 -9.82 -6.65
N TRP A 146 -11.27 -11.16 -6.58
CA TRP A 146 -10.15 -12.03 -6.92
C TRP A 146 -9.84 -12.03 -8.42
N TYR A 147 -10.83 -11.85 -9.29
CA TYR A 147 -10.60 -11.66 -10.71
C TYR A 147 -9.75 -10.41 -10.99
N VAL A 148 -10.16 -9.26 -10.45
CA VAL A 148 -9.42 -7.99 -10.60
C VAL A 148 -8.07 -8.05 -9.92
N PHE A 149 -7.97 -8.74 -8.77
CA PHE A 149 -6.70 -9.05 -8.13
C PHE A 149 -5.83 -9.79 -9.14
N PHE A 150 -6.15 -11.03 -9.54
CA PHE A 150 -5.32 -11.84 -10.46
C PHE A 150 -4.98 -11.20 -11.82
N LEU A 151 -5.77 -10.23 -12.27
CA LEU A 151 -5.57 -9.50 -13.51
C LEU A 151 -4.36 -8.54 -13.51
N ASP A 152 -3.98 -7.99 -12.35
CA ASP A 152 -2.94 -6.94 -12.29
C ASP A 152 -2.13 -6.97 -10.99
N LYS A 153 -1.02 -7.72 -11.02
CA LYS A 153 -0.07 -7.86 -9.91
C LYS A 153 0.55 -6.54 -9.45
N THR A 154 0.62 -5.57 -10.35
CA THR A 154 1.30 -4.30 -10.05
C THR A 154 0.52 -3.44 -9.07
N SER A 155 -0.76 -3.71 -8.89
CA SER A 155 -1.63 -3.03 -7.93
C SER A 155 -1.70 -3.71 -6.55
N TRP A 156 -1.05 -4.87 -6.37
CA TRP A 156 -1.19 -5.68 -5.17
C TRP A 156 -0.33 -5.19 -4.02
N ASN A 157 -0.69 -5.60 -2.82
CA ASN A 157 0.08 -5.43 -1.60
C ASN A 157 -0.52 -6.33 -0.51
N ASN A 158 0.13 -6.34 0.65
CA ASN A 158 -0.30 -7.13 1.81
C ASN A 158 -1.76 -6.87 2.21
N HIS A 159 -2.23 -5.62 2.17
CA HIS A 159 -3.60 -5.30 2.56
C HIS A 159 -4.65 -5.69 1.53
N SER A 160 -4.33 -5.66 0.23
CA SER A 160 -5.19 -6.15 -0.83
C SER A 160 -5.45 -7.65 -0.66
N TYR A 161 -4.40 -8.41 -0.35
CA TYR A 161 -4.55 -9.82 -0.03
C TYR A 161 -5.43 -10.04 1.22
N LEU A 162 -5.22 -9.27 2.29
CA LEU A 162 -6.03 -9.33 3.51
C LEU A 162 -7.53 -9.08 3.24
N TYR A 163 -7.89 -8.12 2.39
CA TYR A 163 -9.30 -7.85 2.08
C TYR A 163 -9.97 -9.01 1.34
N GLY A 164 -9.24 -9.64 0.42
CA GLY A 164 -9.68 -10.87 -0.25
C GLY A 164 -9.92 -12.01 0.74
N LEU A 165 -9.01 -12.18 1.72
CA LEU A 165 -9.14 -13.17 2.79
C LEU A 165 -10.33 -12.88 3.70
N ILE A 166 -10.51 -11.63 4.17
CA ILE A 166 -11.66 -11.25 5.00
C ILE A 166 -12.97 -11.45 4.22
N GLY A 167 -13.01 -11.08 2.94
CA GLY A 167 -14.15 -11.34 2.06
C GLY A 167 -14.48 -12.83 1.96
N PHE A 168 -13.47 -13.68 1.77
CA PHE A 168 -13.62 -15.13 1.74
C PHE A 168 -14.13 -15.68 3.09
N GLN A 169 -13.55 -15.24 4.19
CA GLN A 169 -13.97 -15.62 5.53
C GLN A 169 -15.44 -15.23 5.76
N LEU A 170 -15.82 -13.97 5.50
CA LEU A 170 -17.20 -13.49 5.62
C LEU A 170 -18.17 -14.35 4.79
N CYS A 171 -17.76 -14.81 3.60
CA CYS A 171 -18.59 -15.71 2.80
C CYS A 171 -18.95 -17.02 3.54
N LEU A 172 -18.13 -17.46 4.51
CA LEU A 172 -18.33 -18.65 5.33
C LEU A 172 -18.98 -18.34 6.70
N LEU A 173 -18.74 -17.16 7.27
CA LEU A 173 -19.24 -16.75 8.57
C LEU A 173 -20.75 -16.46 8.60
N ASN A 174 -21.34 -16.44 9.79
CA ASN A 174 -22.73 -16.04 10.02
C ASN A 174 -22.84 -14.58 10.51
N ALA A 175 -22.19 -13.63 9.81
CA ALA A 175 -22.20 -12.22 10.23
C ALA A 175 -23.53 -11.47 9.94
N ASN A 176 -24.47 -12.13 9.25
CA ASN A 176 -25.82 -11.63 8.99
C ASN A 176 -26.81 -11.89 10.13
N ARG A 177 -26.37 -12.38 11.30
CA ARG A 177 -27.27 -12.63 12.44
C ARG A 177 -27.52 -11.40 13.32
N TYR A 178 -26.81 -10.29 13.08
CA TYR A 178 -27.01 -9.05 13.81
C TYR A 178 -26.93 -7.82 12.89
N TRP A 179 -27.81 -6.85 13.16
CA TRP A 179 -27.93 -5.59 12.43
C TRP A 179 -27.92 -5.74 10.90
N SER A 180 -28.74 -6.66 10.39
CA SER A 180 -28.77 -7.04 8.99
C SER A 180 -30.19 -7.01 8.42
N VAL A 181 -30.30 -6.71 7.12
CA VAL A 181 -31.59 -6.81 6.40
C VAL A 181 -32.10 -8.25 6.38
N ASP A 182 -31.21 -9.24 6.21
CA ASP A 182 -31.53 -10.67 6.32
C ASP A 182 -32.25 -11.03 7.63
N GLY A 183 -31.82 -10.42 8.74
CA GLY A 183 -32.41 -10.62 10.06
C GLY A 183 -33.75 -9.90 10.23
N LEU A 184 -34.00 -8.82 9.48
CA LEU A 184 -35.31 -8.18 9.44
C LEU A 184 -36.32 -9.01 8.63
N LEU A 185 -35.86 -9.61 7.53
CA LEU A 185 -36.70 -10.44 6.65
C LEU A 185 -36.97 -11.84 7.21
N ASN A 186 -36.04 -12.41 8.00
CA ASN A 186 -36.18 -13.76 8.56
C ASN A 186 -36.00 -13.76 10.09
N PRO A 187 -37.08 -13.95 10.87
CA PRO A 187 -37.03 -13.97 12.33
C PRO A 187 -36.05 -14.99 12.93
N ARG A 188 -35.73 -16.09 12.24
CA ARG A 188 -34.75 -17.10 12.73
C ARG A 188 -33.31 -16.59 12.68
N LYS A 189 -33.02 -15.61 11.83
CA LYS A 189 -31.68 -14.99 11.73
C LYS A 189 -31.55 -13.79 12.66
N HIS A 190 -32.66 -13.17 13.03
CA HIS A 190 -32.70 -11.93 13.80
C HIS A 190 -32.04 -12.07 15.18
N ASN A 191 -30.93 -11.37 15.43
CA ASN A 191 -30.26 -11.37 16.73
C ASN A 191 -30.03 -12.79 17.30
N ALA A 192 -29.52 -13.71 16.47
CA ALA A 192 -29.31 -15.11 16.85
C ALA A 192 -27.84 -15.39 17.18
N HIS A 193 -27.57 -16.28 18.12
CA HIS A 193 -26.20 -16.68 18.48
C HIS A 193 -25.39 -17.18 17.28
N VAL A 194 -24.09 -16.92 17.30
CA VAL A 194 -23.10 -17.44 16.36
C VAL A 194 -22.10 -18.34 17.07
N PRO A 195 -21.56 -19.38 16.39
CA PRO A 195 -20.52 -20.21 16.98
C PRO A 195 -19.22 -19.43 17.14
N LEU A 196 -18.44 -19.75 18.18
CA LEU A 196 -17.20 -19.06 18.53
C LEU A 196 -16.17 -19.02 17.38
N TRP A 197 -16.10 -20.07 16.57
CA TRP A 197 -15.13 -20.17 15.46
C TRP A 197 -15.24 -19.01 14.47
N ASN A 198 -16.40 -18.37 14.34
CA ASN A 198 -16.57 -17.19 13.52
C ASN A 198 -15.66 -16.03 13.96
N TYR A 199 -15.52 -15.84 15.28
CA TYR A 199 -14.61 -14.84 15.83
C TYR A 199 -13.18 -15.35 15.80
N THR A 200 -12.95 -16.64 16.06
CA THR A 200 -11.61 -17.22 16.11
C THR A 200 -10.86 -17.02 14.79
N ILE A 201 -11.50 -17.29 13.64
CA ILE A 201 -10.85 -17.14 12.33
C ILE A 201 -10.46 -15.69 12.06
N LEU A 202 -11.36 -14.72 12.29
CA LEU A 202 -11.07 -13.31 12.08
C LEU A 202 -9.98 -12.80 13.02
N ARG A 203 -10.08 -13.12 14.32
CA ARG A 203 -9.07 -12.72 15.31
C ARG A 203 -7.72 -13.35 15.02
N ALA A 204 -7.69 -14.62 14.61
CA ALA A 204 -6.46 -15.31 14.22
C ALA A 204 -5.83 -14.66 12.98
N GLN A 205 -6.61 -14.32 11.95
CA GLN A 205 -6.09 -13.61 10.77
C GLN A 205 -5.41 -12.30 11.16
N ILE A 206 -6.09 -11.46 11.94
CA ILE A 206 -5.55 -10.16 12.35
C ILE A 206 -4.34 -10.32 13.26
N PHE A 207 -4.36 -11.32 14.15
CA PHE A 207 -3.20 -11.67 14.98
C PHE A 207 -2.00 -12.09 14.12
N ILE A 208 -2.20 -12.96 13.13
CA ILE A 208 -1.14 -13.44 12.23
C ILE A 208 -0.53 -12.27 11.46
N VAL A 209 -1.35 -11.33 10.96
CA VAL A 209 -0.85 -10.14 10.26
C VAL A 209 0.11 -9.34 11.14
N TYR A 210 -0.27 -9.01 12.38
CA TYR A 210 0.62 -8.28 13.30
C TYR A 210 1.86 -9.10 13.65
N PHE A 211 1.65 -10.35 14.08
CA PHE A 211 2.73 -11.19 14.60
C PHE A 211 3.78 -11.48 13.52
N ILE A 212 3.36 -11.88 12.31
CA ILE A 212 4.29 -12.15 11.22
C ILE A 212 4.94 -10.86 10.71
N ALA A 213 4.22 -9.73 10.65
CA ALA A 213 4.85 -8.44 10.34
C ALA A 213 5.94 -8.07 11.35
N GLY A 214 5.72 -8.34 12.65
CA GLY A 214 6.73 -8.16 13.69
C GLY A 214 7.91 -9.12 13.55
N VAL A 215 7.65 -10.40 13.24
CA VAL A 215 8.72 -11.39 12.98
C VAL A 215 9.56 -11.00 11.77
N LYS A 216 8.96 -10.49 10.69
CA LYS A 216 9.70 -10.02 9.51
C LYS A 216 10.53 -8.75 9.78
N LYS A 217 10.16 -7.96 10.80
CA LYS A 217 10.92 -6.79 11.29
C LYS A 217 12.09 -7.15 12.23
N LEU A 218 12.30 -8.43 12.53
CA LEU A 218 13.51 -8.88 13.23
C LEU A 218 14.74 -8.96 12.30
N ASP A 219 14.59 -8.61 11.03
CA ASP A 219 15.70 -8.46 10.10
C ASP A 219 16.69 -7.39 10.58
N ALA A 220 17.98 -7.60 10.27
CA ALA A 220 19.06 -6.72 10.69
C ALA A 220 18.84 -5.27 10.20
N ASP A 221 18.33 -5.08 8.98
CA ASP A 221 18.10 -3.74 8.43
C ASP A 221 17.05 -2.96 9.20
N TRP A 222 16.06 -3.63 9.76
CA TRP A 222 15.04 -2.98 10.57
C TRP A 222 15.55 -2.73 11.99
N VAL A 223 16.18 -3.72 12.61
CA VAL A 223 16.68 -3.59 13.99
C VAL A 223 17.77 -2.51 14.13
N GLU A 224 18.59 -2.33 13.09
CA GLU A 224 19.67 -1.35 13.04
C GLU A 224 19.23 0.05 12.59
N GLY A 225 17.99 0.23 12.13
CA GLY A 225 17.46 1.55 11.77
C GLY A 225 17.63 1.98 10.32
N TYR A 226 18.06 1.07 9.44
CA TYR A 226 18.31 1.35 8.01
C TYR A 226 17.04 1.27 7.14
N SER A 227 15.92 0.83 7.71
CA SER A 227 14.66 0.69 6.96
C SER A 227 13.83 1.97 7.04
N MET A 228 13.67 2.73 5.95
CA MET A 228 12.91 4.00 6.00
C MET A 228 13.58 5.07 6.89
N GLY A 229 14.92 5.21 6.84
CA GLY A 229 15.68 6.10 7.73
C GLY A 229 15.28 7.59 7.70
N THR A 230 14.65 8.05 6.62
CA THR A 230 14.18 9.44 6.49
C THR A 230 12.83 9.70 7.17
N LEU A 231 12.14 8.67 7.65
CA LEU A 231 10.76 8.78 8.15
C LEU A 231 10.68 9.60 9.45
N SER A 232 11.70 9.54 10.31
CA SER A 232 11.77 10.33 11.55
C SER A 232 11.76 11.84 11.30
N ARG A 233 12.16 12.30 10.11
CA ARG A 233 12.15 13.73 9.74
C ARG A 233 10.74 14.30 9.60
N HIS A 234 9.71 13.46 9.51
CA HIS A 234 8.33 13.90 9.41
C HIS A 234 7.84 14.57 10.71
N TRP A 235 7.00 15.61 10.58
CA TRP A 235 6.56 16.46 11.70
C TRP A 235 5.84 15.71 12.84
N LEU A 236 5.26 14.55 12.54
CA LEU A 236 4.61 13.68 13.53
C LEU A 236 5.56 13.23 14.64
N PHE A 237 6.86 13.20 14.35
CA PHE A 237 7.88 12.78 15.29
C PHE A 237 8.54 13.96 16.03
N ASP A 238 8.24 15.21 15.68
CA ASP A 238 8.80 16.40 16.32
C ASP A 238 8.62 16.45 17.85
N PRO A 239 7.49 15.97 18.43
CA PRO A 239 7.38 15.89 19.89
C PRO A 239 8.44 14.99 20.55
N PHE A 240 8.92 13.96 19.86
CA PHE A 240 9.99 13.08 20.36
C PHE A 240 11.37 13.73 20.20
N LYS A 241 11.55 14.57 19.16
CA LYS A 241 12.78 15.32 18.91
C LYS A 241 13.10 16.39 19.96
N LEU A 242 12.14 16.75 20.79
CA LEU A 242 12.38 17.59 21.98
C LEU A 242 13.27 16.88 23.01
N PHE A 243 13.34 15.55 22.98
CA PHE A 243 14.06 14.73 23.95
C PHE A 243 15.11 13.80 23.33
N LEU A 244 14.97 13.48 22.04
CA LEU A 244 15.82 12.54 21.31
C LEU A 244 16.41 13.24 20.07
N SER A 245 17.60 12.82 19.62
CA SER A 245 18.10 13.22 18.29
C SER A 245 17.25 12.60 17.17
N ASP A 246 17.40 13.09 15.95
CA ASP A 246 16.69 12.53 14.78
C ASP A 246 17.03 11.05 14.56
N ASP A 247 18.30 10.68 14.72
CA ASP A 247 18.76 9.29 14.57
C ASP A 247 18.25 8.39 15.69
N MET A 248 18.24 8.88 16.93
CA MET A 248 17.68 8.12 18.07
C MET A 248 16.16 7.99 17.94
N THR A 249 15.48 9.01 17.42
CA THR A 249 14.05 8.95 17.14
C THR A 249 13.76 7.93 16.05
N ASN A 250 14.57 7.91 14.98
CA ASN A 250 14.48 6.90 13.93
C ASN A 250 14.66 5.48 14.49
N LEU A 251 15.74 5.23 15.24
CA LEU A 251 16.03 3.91 15.77
C LEU A 251 15.01 3.47 16.83
N VAL A 252 14.78 4.28 17.86
CA VAL A 252 14.00 3.88 19.04
C VAL A 252 12.49 3.96 18.77
N VAL A 253 12.01 5.06 18.20
CA VAL A 253 10.55 5.30 18.06
C VAL A 253 10.01 4.63 16.81
N VAL A 254 10.65 4.85 15.65
CA VAL A 254 10.16 4.29 14.37
C VAL A 254 10.41 2.79 14.30
N HIS A 255 11.67 2.38 14.43
CA HIS A 255 12.05 0.98 14.21
C HIS A 255 11.71 0.08 15.41
N TRP A 256 12.30 0.34 16.58
CA TRP A 256 12.04 -0.48 17.77
C TRP A 256 10.60 -0.37 18.26
N GLY A 257 10.02 0.84 18.25
CA GLY A 257 8.61 1.05 18.57
C GLY A 257 7.68 0.29 17.63
N GLY A 258 7.90 0.37 16.31
CA GLY A 258 7.15 -0.39 15.31
C GLY A 258 7.29 -1.91 15.47
N LEU A 259 8.52 -2.40 15.69
CA LEU A 259 8.82 -3.82 15.91
C LEU A 259 8.12 -4.38 17.16
N ILE A 260 8.28 -3.72 18.31
CA ILE A 260 7.69 -4.15 19.58
C ILE A 260 6.18 -4.13 19.48
N LEU A 261 5.60 -3.09 18.87
CA LEU A 261 4.16 -3.00 18.70
C LEU A 261 3.65 -4.16 17.83
N ASP A 262 4.24 -4.44 16.68
CA ASP A 262 3.78 -5.52 15.78
C ASP A 262 3.90 -6.91 16.45
N LEU A 263 5.01 -7.18 17.16
CA LEU A 263 5.20 -8.45 17.88
C LEU A 263 4.21 -8.64 19.03
N THR A 264 3.80 -7.57 19.71
CA THR A 264 3.00 -7.65 20.94
C THR A 264 1.52 -7.32 20.74
N ALA A 265 1.13 -6.55 19.72
CA ALA A 265 -0.23 -6.05 19.53
C ALA A 265 -1.28 -7.16 19.55
N GLY A 266 -1.01 -8.26 18.83
CA GLY A 266 -1.89 -9.42 18.80
C GLY A 266 -2.14 -9.97 20.22
N TYR A 267 -1.09 -10.22 20.99
CA TYR A 267 -1.19 -10.72 22.37
C TYR A 267 -1.91 -9.73 23.28
N LEU A 268 -1.52 -8.45 23.22
CA LEU A 268 -2.07 -7.40 24.08
C LEU A 268 -3.56 -7.16 23.83
N LEU A 269 -4.05 -7.34 22.59
CA LEU A 269 -5.47 -7.25 22.24
C LEU A 269 -6.29 -8.43 22.78
N PHE A 270 -5.70 -9.64 22.84
CA PHE A 270 -6.39 -10.83 23.32
C PHE A 270 -6.69 -10.76 24.82
N PHE A 271 -5.74 -10.33 25.65
CA PHE A 271 -5.92 -10.31 27.10
C PHE A 271 -6.82 -9.17 27.57
N ASP A 272 -7.82 -9.49 28.40
CA ASP A 272 -8.80 -8.51 28.90
C ASP A 272 -8.17 -7.33 29.65
N VAL A 273 -7.08 -7.57 30.39
CA VAL A 273 -6.39 -6.56 31.20
C VAL A 273 -5.61 -5.56 30.33
N THR A 274 -4.91 -6.05 29.30
CA THR A 274 -4.07 -5.20 28.43
C THR A 274 -4.84 -4.60 27.26
N ARG A 275 -6.01 -5.14 26.91
CA ARG A 275 -6.77 -4.74 25.73
C ARG A 275 -7.04 -3.24 25.62
N PRO A 276 -7.45 -2.50 26.67
CA PRO A 276 -7.67 -1.06 26.54
C PRO A 276 -6.40 -0.29 26.16
N VAL A 277 -5.26 -0.68 26.72
CA VAL A 277 -3.93 -0.10 26.40
C VAL A 277 -3.54 -0.45 24.97
N ALA A 278 -3.73 -1.71 24.57
CA ALA A 278 -3.49 -2.17 23.21
C ALA A 278 -4.32 -1.41 22.18
N LEU A 279 -5.62 -1.21 22.46
CA LEU A 279 -6.52 -0.45 21.58
C LEU A 279 -6.04 0.98 21.40
N PHE A 280 -5.52 1.63 22.44
CA PHE A 280 -4.96 2.98 22.33
C PHE A 280 -3.73 2.99 21.40
N PHE A 281 -2.72 2.16 21.66
CA PHE A 281 -1.49 2.15 20.86
C PHE A 281 -1.69 1.68 19.43
N VAL A 282 -2.47 0.62 19.22
CA VAL A 282 -2.82 0.14 17.87
C VAL A 282 -3.61 1.20 17.10
N SER A 283 -4.54 1.90 17.76
CA SER A 283 -5.28 2.96 17.08
C SER A 283 -4.39 4.15 16.72
N TYR A 284 -3.53 4.57 17.65
CA TYR A 284 -2.55 5.62 17.41
C TYR A 284 -1.63 5.26 16.23
N PHE A 285 -1.08 4.05 16.20
CA PHE A 285 -0.22 3.56 15.12
C PHE A 285 -0.91 3.60 13.76
N HIS A 286 -2.14 3.11 13.65
CA HIS A 286 -2.86 3.15 12.36
C HIS A 286 -3.23 4.56 11.93
N CYS A 287 -3.62 5.42 12.87
CA CYS A 287 -3.83 6.84 12.58
C CYS A 287 -2.55 7.53 12.10
N MET A 288 -1.41 7.23 12.72
CA MET A 288 -0.10 7.74 12.29
C MET A 288 0.26 7.23 10.90
N ASN A 289 0.11 5.92 10.65
CA ASN A 289 0.34 5.33 9.33
C ASN A 289 -0.55 5.93 8.24
N SER A 290 -1.79 6.31 8.56
CA SER A 290 -2.68 6.95 7.59
C SER A 290 -2.23 8.36 7.19
N GLN A 291 -1.32 8.97 7.94
CA GLN A 291 -0.75 10.28 7.64
C GLN A 291 0.65 10.16 7.02
N LEU A 292 1.46 9.22 7.51
CA LEU A 292 2.83 8.99 7.04
C LEU A 292 2.88 8.35 5.67
N PHE A 293 1.97 7.42 5.42
CA PHE A 293 2.02 6.58 4.25
C PHE A 293 0.70 6.65 3.49
N SER A 294 0.79 6.68 2.17
CA SER A 294 -0.39 6.61 1.30
C SER A 294 -0.91 5.17 1.16
N ILE A 295 -1.14 4.44 2.28
CA ILE A 295 -1.52 3.00 2.31
C ILE A 295 -3.01 2.74 2.02
N GLY A 296 -3.65 3.64 1.26
CA GLY A 296 -5.06 3.56 0.93
C GLY A 296 -5.97 3.33 2.16
N MET A 297 -6.93 2.41 2.05
CA MET A 297 -7.92 2.11 3.10
C MET A 297 -7.38 1.22 4.25
N PHE A 298 -6.10 0.84 4.24
CA PHE A 298 -5.55 -0.15 5.17
C PHE A 298 -5.68 0.24 6.63
N SER A 299 -5.18 1.43 6.99
CA SER A 299 -5.23 1.92 8.38
C SER A 299 -6.66 1.93 8.93
N TYR A 300 -7.61 2.39 8.12
CA TYR A 300 -9.03 2.43 8.50
C TYR A 300 -9.63 1.03 8.65
N THR A 301 -9.24 0.09 7.80
CA THR A 301 -9.69 -1.31 7.89
C THR A 301 -9.12 -1.99 9.13
N MET A 302 -7.85 -1.77 9.45
CA MET A 302 -7.25 -2.29 10.68
C MET A 302 -7.92 -1.70 11.92
N LEU A 303 -8.21 -0.38 11.94
CA LEU A 303 -9.01 0.25 13.00
C LEU A 303 -10.40 -0.39 13.14
N ALA A 304 -11.07 -0.72 12.03
CA ALA A 304 -12.36 -1.40 12.05
C ALA A 304 -12.30 -2.85 12.56
N THR A 305 -11.13 -3.50 12.50
CA THR A 305 -10.92 -4.86 13.03
C THR A 305 -10.64 -4.88 14.52
N SER A 306 -10.02 -3.84 15.10
CA SER A 306 -9.66 -3.78 16.53
C SER A 306 -10.83 -4.10 17.49
N PRO A 307 -12.08 -3.62 17.26
CA PRO A 307 -13.21 -3.95 18.11
C PRO A 307 -13.63 -5.43 18.09
N LEU A 308 -13.14 -6.24 17.15
CA LEU A 308 -13.36 -7.70 17.15
C LEU A 308 -12.75 -8.36 18.38
N PHE A 309 -11.68 -7.79 18.96
CA PHE A 309 -11.02 -8.33 20.15
C PHE A 309 -11.75 -8.01 21.45
N CYS A 310 -12.64 -7.01 21.44
CA CYS A 310 -13.51 -6.70 22.58
C CYS A 310 -14.52 -7.82 22.89
N TYR A 311 -15.17 -7.71 24.05
CA TYR A 311 -16.27 -8.61 24.44
C TYR A 311 -17.36 -8.63 23.34
N PRO A 312 -17.81 -9.81 22.84
CA PRO A 312 -18.70 -9.89 21.69
C PRO A 312 -20.01 -9.07 21.79
N ASP A 313 -20.48 -8.81 23.01
CA ASP A 313 -21.69 -8.05 23.31
C ASP A 313 -21.45 -6.54 23.56
N TRP A 314 -20.21 -6.05 23.39
CA TRP A 314 -19.87 -4.64 23.60
C TRP A 314 -20.73 -3.65 22.82
N PRO A 315 -21.10 -3.88 21.52
CA PRO A 315 -21.89 -2.90 20.78
C PRO A 315 -23.28 -2.78 21.38
N ARG A 316 -23.86 -3.93 21.77
CA ARG A 316 -25.18 -4.00 22.40
C ARG A 316 -25.21 -3.25 23.74
N ARG A 317 -24.17 -3.43 24.56
CA ARG A 317 -24.01 -2.72 25.84
C ARG A 317 -23.81 -1.21 25.66
N LEU A 318 -23.09 -0.79 24.63
CA LEU A 318 -22.88 0.62 24.33
C LEU A 318 -24.19 1.28 23.87
N ILE A 319 -24.88 0.64 22.93
CA ILE A 319 -26.16 1.15 22.38
C ILE A 319 -27.22 1.25 23.47
N ALA A 320 -27.28 0.29 24.40
CA ALA A 320 -28.23 0.35 25.52
C ALA A 320 -28.06 1.58 26.43
N LYS A 321 -26.92 2.28 26.39
CA LYS A 321 -26.66 3.52 27.13
C LYS A 321 -27.03 4.79 26.36
N LEU A 322 -27.32 4.68 25.06
CA LEU A 322 -27.65 5.83 24.22
C LEU A 322 -29.10 6.30 24.43
N PRO A 323 -29.43 7.56 24.08
CA PRO A 323 -30.79 8.07 24.15
C PRO A 323 -31.80 7.23 23.34
N ARG A 324 -33.02 7.05 23.87
CA ARG A 324 -34.06 6.21 23.26
C ARG A 324 -34.45 6.59 21.83
N PHE A 325 -34.31 7.86 21.43
CA PHE A 325 -34.62 8.29 20.06
C PHE A 325 -33.67 7.65 19.02
N LEU A 326 -32.43 7.32 19.40
CA LEU A 326 -31.49 6.63 18.52
C LEU A 326 -31.83 5.14 18.35
N HIS A 327 -32.62 4.55 19.25
CA HIS A 327 -32.98 3.13 19.19
C HIS A 327 -33.90 2.77 18.02
N TYR A 328 -34.51 3.77 17.36
CA TYR A 328 -35.28 3.55 16.13
C TYR A 328 -34.39 3.22 14.92
N VAL A 329 -33.12 3.67 14.94
CA VAL A 329 -32.16 3.48 13.84
C VAL A 329 -31.09 2.44 14.22
N LEU A 330 -30.74 2.35 15.50
CA LEU A 330 -29.70 1.47 16.02
C LEU A 330 -30.18 0.02 16.21
N PRO A 331 -29.25 -0.96 16.20
CA PRO A 331 -29.60 -2.38 16.31
C PRO A 331 -30.20 -2.79 17.67
N PRO A 332 -30.85 -3.98 17.71
CA PRO A 332 -31.56 -4.44 18.90
C PRO A 332 -30.66 -4.60 20.13
N THR A 333 -31.14 -4.13 21.28
CA THR A 333 -30.43 -4.22 22.56
C THR A 333 -30.73 -5.51 23.35
N GLN A 334 -31.70 -6.29 22.87
CA GLN A 334 -32.17 -7.53 23.49
C GLN A 334 -31.11 -8.64 23.45
N PRO A 335 -31.09 -9.56 24.44
CA PRO A 335 -30.18 -10.69 24.40
C PRO A 335 -30.46 -11.59 23.18
N PRO A 336 -29.43 -12.22 22.61
CA PRO A 336 -29.58 -13.04 21.41
C PRO A 336 -30.37 -14.33 21.66
N GLN A 337 -31.12 -14.76 20.64
CA GLN A 337 -31.90 -15.99 20.65
C GLN A 337 -31.06 -17.23 20.33
N GLU A 338 -31.56 -18.42 20.70
CA GLU A 338 -30.91 -19.70 20.40
C GLU A 338 -30.83 -19.98 18.89
N SER A 339 -29.73 -20.59 18.45
CA SER A 339 -29.43 -20.83 17.03
C SER A 339 -29.09 -22.30 16.80
N THR A 340 -29.58 -22.89 15.71
CA THR A 340 -29.27 -24.29 15.34
C THR A 340 -27.82 -24.52 14.95
N GLU A 341 -27.07 -23.44 14.71
CA GLU A 341 -25.64 -23.44 14.34
C GLU A 341 -24.70 -23.57 15.54
N CYS A 342 -25.23 -23.50 16.76
CA CYS A 342 -24.45 -23.54 18.00
C CYS A 342 -24.68 -24.85 18.75
N VAL A 343 -23.68 -25.25 19.53
CA VAL A 343 -23.75 -26.38 20.45
C VAL A 343 -24.00 -25.86 21.86
N TYR A 344 -25.15 -26.21 22.43
CA TYR A 344 -25.54 -25.78 23.78
C TYR A 344 -25.19 -26.87 24.81
N PRO A 345 -24.58 -26.48 25.95
CA PRO A 345 -24.40 -27.40 27.06
C PRO A 345 -25.77 -27.79 27.64
N GLY A 346 -25.90 -29.04 28.10
CA GLY A 346 -27.14 -29.53 28.70
C GLY A 346 -27.54 -28.67 29.90
N ARG A 347 -28.78 -28.16 29.89
CA ARG A 347 -29.40 -27.47 31.03
C ARG A 347 -30.23 -28.49 31.82
N LYS A 348 -30.51 -28.23 33.11
CA LYS A 348 -31.40 -29.09 33.91
C LYS A 348 -32.71 -29.34 33.15
N GLY A 349 -32.98 -30.61 32.79
CA GLY A 349 -34.16 -31.02 32.04
C GLY A 349 -34.03 -31.05 30.51
N ARG A 350 -32.89 -30.68 29.91
CA ARG A 350 -32.61 -30.81 28.47
C ARG A 350 -31.23 -31.43 28.23
N ALA A 351 -31.18 -32.52 27.47
CA ALA A 351 -29.94 -33.16 27.07
C ALA A 351 -29.03 -32.19 26.30
N ALA A 352 -27.70 -32.33 26.45
CA ALA A 352 -26.74 -31.54 25.70
C ALA A 352 -26.91 -31.78 24.19
N SER A 353 -26.84 -30.72 23.38
CA SER A 353 -26.93 -30.88 21.93
C SER A 353 -25.67 -31.58 21.43
N GLN A 354 -25.82 -32.66 20.67
CA GLN A 354 -24.68 -33.36 20.10
C GLN A 354 -24.12 -32.60 18.87
N PRO A 355 -22.79 -32.53 18.70
CA PRO A 355 -22.19 -31.87 17.56
C PRO A 355 -22.48 -32.63 16.26
N ARG A 356 -23.07 -31.92 15.29
CA ARG A 356 -23.38 -32.44 13.94
C ARG A 356 -22.14 -32.38 13.04
N LEU A 357 -22.24 -32.94 11.82
CA LEU A 357 -21.15 -32.94 10.83
C LEU A 357 -20.63 -31.52 10.54
N TRP A 358 -21.52 -30.55 10.30
CA TRP A 358 -21.14 -29.16 10.02
C TRP A 358 -20.35 -28.49 11.15
N HIS A 359 -20.67 -28.81 12.42
CA HIS A 359 -19.90 -28.32 13.57
C HIS A 359 -18.46 -28.84 13.57
N LYS A 360 -18.28 -30.12 13.19
CA LYS A 360 -16.95 -30.73 13.02
C LYS A 360 -16.21 -30.10 11.85
N LEU A 361 -16.89 -29.91 10.70
CA LEU A 361 -16.30 -29.28 9.52
C LEU A 361 -15.84 -27.85 9.80
N GLY A 362 -16.62 -27.04 10.53
CA GLY A 362 -16.22 -25.68 10.92
C GLY A 362 -14.97 -25.66 11.81
N ALA A 363 -14.87 -26.61 12.74
CA ALA A 363 -13.68 -26.75 13.59
C ALA A 363 -12.44 -27.20 12.78
N ILE A 364 -12.59 -28.18 11.88
CA ILE A 364 -11.51 -28.63 10.97
C ILE A 364 -11.05 -27.48 10.09
N PHE A 365 -11.99 -26.78 9.46
CA PHE A 365 -11.70 -25.62 8.62
C PHE A 365 -10.91 -24.56 9.39
N THR A 366 -11.30 -24.24 10.62
CA THR A 366 -10.59 -23.26 11.45
C THR A 366 -9.12 -23.64 11.67
N VAL A 367 -8.86 -24.92 11.97
CA VAL A 367 -7.50 -25.42 12.20
C VAL A 367 -6.69 -25.39 10.89
N LEU A 368 -7.24 -25.91 9.80
CA LEU A 368 -6.57 -25.93 8.50
C LEU A 368 -6.26 -24.52 8.01
N TYR A 369 -7.20 -23.59 8.17
CA TYR A 369 -7.02 -22.19 7.78
C TYR A 369 -5.88 -21.53 8.57
N ILE A 370 -5.83 -21.72 9.89
CA ILE A 370 -4.75 -21.14 10.71
C ILE A 370 -3.39 -21.73 10.33
N ILE A 371 -3.31 -23.03 10.09
CA ILE A 371 -2.06 -23.69 9.65
C ILE A 371 -1.63 -23.15 8.29
N GLU A 372 -2.56 -23.01 7.34
CA GLU A 372 -2.29 -22.47 6.01
C GLU A 372 -1.80 -21.02 6.07
N GLN A 373 -2.44 -20.15 6.86
CA GLN A 373 -2.02 -18.76 7.02
C GLN A 373 -0.69 -18.58 7.78
N LEU A 374 -0.30 -19.54 8.62
CA LEU A 374 1.04 -19.57 9.23
C LEU A 374 2.10 -20.12 8.27
N PHE A 375 1.72 -21.03 7.38
CA PHE A 375 2.64 -21.66 6.42
C PHE A 375 2.94 -20.78 5.21
N LEU A 376 1.92 -20.16 4.60
CA LEU A 376 2.07 -19.41 3.36
C LEU A 376 3.16 -18.33 3.40
N PRO A 377 3.29 -17.49 4.45
CA PRO A 377 4.34 -16.44 4.52
C PRO A 377 5.79 -16.95 4.53
N TYR A 378 6.00 -18.27 4.59
CA TYR A 378 7.29 -18.94 4.54
C TYR A 378 7.39 -19.97 3.40
N SER A 379 6.35 -20.11 2.57
CA SER A 379 6.29 -21.09 1.48
C SER A 379 7.16 -20.78 0.26
N HIS A 380 7.98 -19.73 0.32
CA HIS A 380 8.78 -19.22 -0.80
C HIS A 380 9.85 -20.18 -1.31
N PHE A 381 10.16 -21.23 -0.56
CA PHE A 381 11.00 -22.34 -1.04
C PHE A 381 10.33 -23.15 -2.16
N ILE A 382 9.00 -23.09 -2.27
CA ILE A 382 8.21 -23.68 -3.37
C ILE A 382 8.23 -22.74 -4.57
N THR A 383 7.96 -21.46 -4.36
CA THR A 383 7.76 -20.49 -5.44
C THR A 383 9.01 -19.65 -5.72
N GLN A 384 10.13 -20.35 -5.98
CA GLN A 384 11.46 -19.73 -6.06
C GLN A 384 11.62 -18.70 -7.18
N GLY A 385 10.82 -18.77 -8.25
CA GLY A 385 10.89 -17.83 -9.37
C GLY A 385 10.39 -16.43 -9.07
N TYR A 386 9.64 -16.27 -7.99
CA TYR A 386 9.21 -14.95 -7.49
C TYR A 386 10.18 -14.36 -6.47
N ASN A 387 11.17 -15.13 -6.00
CA ASN A 387 12.19 -14.63 -5.09
C ASN A 387 13.14 -13.73 -5.88
N ASN A 388 13.31 -12.50 -5.42
CA ASN A 388 14.33 -11.58 -5.90
C ASN A 388 15.30 -11.32 -4.73
N TRP A 389 15.77 -10.09 -4.49
CA TRP A 389 16.46 -9.77 -3.23
C TRP A 389 15.57 -9.95 -2.00
N THR A 390 14.26 -9.86 -2.18
CA THR A 390 13.25 -10.22 -1.17
C THR A 390 12.54 -11.50 -1.57
N ASN A 391 12.25 -12.36 -0.59
CA ASN A 391 11.61 -13.64 -0.82
C ASN A 391 10.08 -13.51 -1.00
N GLY A 392 9.54 -14.25 -1.96
CA GLY A 392 8.12 -14.42 -2.18
C GLY A 392 7.48 -13.44 -3.14
N LEU A 393 6.26 -13.78 -3.56
CA LEU A 393 5.40 -12.87 -4.29
C LEU A 393 4.91 -11.78 -3.34
N TYR A 394 4.98 -10.53 -3.80
CA TYR A 394 4.53 -9.38 -3.01
C TYR A 394 3.05 -9.54 -2.60
N GLY A 395 2.78 -9.62 -1.29
CA GLY A 395 1.43 -9.53 -0.73
C GLY A 395 0.96 -10.63 0.24
N TYR A 396 1.44 -11.88 0.18
CA TYR A 396 1.03 -12.90 1.18
C TYR A 396 2.08 -13.14 2.27
N SER A 397 3.23 -12.47 2.19
CA SER A 397 4.36 -12.63 3.12
C SER A 397 4.25 -11.78 4.39
N TRP A 398 3.31 -10.83 4.44
CA TRP A 398 3.12 -9.87 5.54
C TRP A 398 4.34 -8.99 5.86
N ASP A 399 5.22 -8.78 4.89
CA ASP A 399 6.45 -7.99 4.93
C ASP A 399 6.21 -6.48 4.76
N MET A 400 5.26 -5.93 5.53
CA MET A 400 4.83 -4.53 5.38
C MET A 400 5.92 -3.54 5.79
N MET A 401 6.33 -2.72 4.81
CA MET A 401 7.27 -1.59 4.94
C MET A 401 8.68 -1.94 5.42
N VAL A 402 9.15 -3.18 5.22
CA VAL A 402 10.50 -3.60 5.67
C VAL A 402 11.62 -3.13 4.74
N HIS A 403 11.32 -2.85 3.47
CA HIS A 403 12.32 -2.53 2.46
C HIS A 403 11.99 -1.22 1.76
N SER A 404 12.99 -0.33 1.68
CA SER A 404 12.99 0.84 0.81
C SER A 404 13.90 0.57 -0.39
N ARG A 405 13.45 0.90 -1.60
CA ARG A 405 14.24 0.76 -2.83
C ARG A 405 14.37 2.11 -3.51
N SER A 406 15.54 2.34 -4.10
CA SER A 406 15.79 3.49 -4.96
C SER A 406 16.49 3.05 -6.24
N HIS A 407 15.89 3.40 -7.39
CA HIS A 407 16.45 3.12 -8.71
C HIS A 407 17.18 4.35 -9.22
N GLN A 408 18.46 4.20 -9.52
CA GLN A 408 19.22 5.28 -10.13
C GLN A 408 19.19 5.22 -11.67
N HIS A 409 19.31 4.01 -12.22
CA HIS A 409 19.45 3.82 -13.66
C HIS A 409 18.62 2.62 -14.13
N VAL A 410 17.85 2.83 -15.21
CA VAL A 410 17.05 1.80 -15.86
C VAL A 410 17.20 1.98 -17.38
N LYS A 411 17.89 1.07 -18.03
CA LYS A 411 18.12 1.10 -19.47
C LYS A 411 17.58 -0.17 -20.10
N ILE A 412 16.77 0.01 -21.15
CA ILE A 412 16.26 -1.08 -21.97
C ILE A 412 16.92 -0.94 -23.33
N THR A 413 17.64 -1.98 -23.73
CA THR A 413 18.31 -2.05 -25.03
C THR A 413 17.68 -3.17 -25.83
N TYR A 414 17.35 -2.93 -27.09
CA TYR A 414 16.97 -3.99 -28.01
C TYR A 414 18.05 -4.16 -29.08
N ARG A 415 18.18 -5.40 -29.56
CA ARG A 415 18.99 -5.74 -30.72
C ARG A 415 18.15 -6.56 -31.68
N ASP A 416 18.02 -6.11 -32.92
CA ASP A 416 17.32 -6.92 -33.93
C ASP A 416 18.21 -8.06 -34.41
N GLY A 417 17.73 -9.29 -34.30
CA GLY A 417 18.47 -10.49 -34.71
C GLY A 417 18.74 -10.60 -36.21
N ILE A 418 18.00 -9.85 -37.04
CA ILE A 418 18.18 -9.85 -38.51
C ILE A 418 19.14 -8.75 -38.94
N THR A 419 18.83 -7.49 -38.61
CA THR A 419 19.64 -6.33 -39.05
C THR A 419 20.89 -6.12 -38.19
N GLY A 420 20.88 -6.62 -36.95
CA GLY A 420 21.90 -6.33 -35.95
C GLY A 420 21.80 -4.92 -35.36
N GLU A 421 20.79 -4.13 -35.74
CA GLU A 421 20.58 -2.77 -35.24
C GLU A 421 20.33 -2.80 -33.73
N ILE A 422 20.98 -1.89 -33.01
CA ILE A 422 20.84 -1.72 -31.57
C ILE A 422 20.10 -0.41 -31.33
N GLY A 423 19.06 -0.45 -30.51
CA GLY A 423 18.35 0.75 -30.09
C GLY A 423 17.97 0.72 -28.63
N TYR A 424 17.45 1.85 -28.16
CA TYR A 424 17.09 2.07 -26.77
C TYR A 424 15.61 2.37 -26.65
N LEU A 425 14.98 1.83 -25.60
CA LEU A 425 13.58 2.11 -25.28
C LEU A 425 13.52 2.87 -23.96
N ASN A 426 12.64 3.88 -23.93
CA ASN A 426 12.30 4.50 -22.67
C ASN A 426 11.52 3.48 -21.81
N PRO A 427 11.93 3.24 -20.55
CA PRO A 427 11.34 2.23 -19.68
C PRO A 427 9.81 2.33 -19.49
N GLY A 428 9.25 3.54 -19.57
CA GLY A 428 7.82 3.83 -19.33
C GLY A 428 6.93 3.89 -20.58
N VAL A 429 7.46 3.65 -21.78
CA VAL A 429 6.69 3.88 -23.04
C VAL A 429 5.44 3.03 -23.13
N PHE A 430 5.55 1.75 -22.77
CA PHE A 430 4.48 0.77 -22.94
C PHE A 430 3.89 0.30 -21.62
N THR A 431 4.16 0.99 -20.51
CA THR A 431 3.59 0.63 -19.21
C THR A 431 3.52 1.80 -18.25
N GLN A 432 2.44 1.85 -17.45
CA GLN A 432 2.19 2.89 -16.47
C GLN A 432 2.78 2.58 -15.08
N THR A 433 3.20 1.33 -14.86
CA THR A 433 3.75 0.89 -13.57
C THR A 433 5.27 0.81 -13.62
N ARG A 434 5.91 1.15 -12.50
CA ARG A 434 7.36 1.05 -12.34
C ARG A 434 7.80 -0.29 -11.70
N ARG A 435 6.87 -1.07 -11.16
CA ARG A 435 7.17 -2.28 -10.36
C ARG A 435 7.81 -3.42 -11.12
N TRP A 436 7.66 -3.48 -12.44
CA TRP A 436 8.26 -4.55 -13.23
C TRP A 436 9.79 -4.57 -13.11
N LYS A 437 10.40 -3.43 -12.74
CA LYS A 437 11.84 -3.26 -12.56
C LYS A 437 12.41 -4.06 -11.39
N ASP A 438 11.61 -4.44 -10.41
CA ASP A 438 12.09 -5.11 -9.18
C ASP A 438 11.82 -6.62 -9.15
N HIS A 439 11.11 -7.13 -10.16
CA HIS A 439 10.53 -8.46 -10.12
C HIS A 439 10.80 -9.22 -11.41
N SER A 440 11.55 -10.32 -11.29
CA SER A 440 11.92 -11.20 -12.40
C SER A 440 10.74 -11.61 -13.29
N ASP A 441 9.60 -11.98 -12.68
CA ASP A 441 8.42 -12.47 -13.41
C ASP A 441 7.79 -11.36 -14.26
N MET A 442 7.69 -10.15 -13.71
CA MET A 442 7.16 -8.99 -14.41
C MET A 442 8.13 -8.49 -15.48
N LEU A 443 9.44 -8.51 -15.22
CA LEU A 443 10.44 -8.16 -16.23
C LEU A 443 10.38 -9.12 -17.42
N LYS A 444 10.23 -10.43 -17.18
CA LYS A 444 9.99 -11.41 -18.25
C LYS A 444 8.69 -11.14 -19.02
N GLN A 445 7.60 -10.84 -18.31
CA GLN A 445 6.33 -10.46 -18.95
C GLN A 445 6.49 -9.20 -19.82
N TYR A 446 7.28 -8.22 -19.35
CA TYR A 446 7.53 -7.00 -20.11
C TYR A 446 8.33 -7.29 -21.38
N ALA A 447 9.42 -8.07 -21.27
CA ALA A 447 10.24 -8.46 -22.42
C ALA A 447 9.42 -9.16 -23.52
N VAL A 448 8.56 -10.12 -23.14
CA VAL A 448 7.68 -10.84 -24.09
C VAL A 448 6.64 -9.91 -24.71
N CYS A 449 6.10 -8.96 -23.94
CA CYS A 449 5.18 -7.96 -24.45
C CYS A 449 5.88 -7.02 -25.47
N LEU A 450 7.07 -6.52 -25.13
CA LEU A 450 7.87 -5.68 -26.02
C LEU A 450 8.24 -6.42 -27.31
N GLN A 451 8.58 -7.71 -27.24
CA GLN A 451 8.83 -8.52 -28.44
C GLN A 451 7.64 -8.49 -29.41
N GLY A 452 6.41 -8.61 -28.89
CA GLY A 452 5.19 -8.53 -29.72
C GLY A 452 4.92 -7.14 -30.28
N LEU A 453 5.16 -6.09 -29.49
CA LEU A 453 4.90 -4.70 -29.90
C LEU A 453 5.92 -4.19 -30.92
N LEU A 454 7.21 -4.52 -30.74
CA LEU A 454 8.29 -4.08 -31.64
C LEU A 454 8.16 -4.67 -33.05
N GLY A 455 7.46 -5.80 -33.20
CA GLY A 455 7.08 -6.34 -34.52
C GLY A 455 6.26 -5.37 -35.37
N ALA A 456 5.47 -4.48 -34.75
CA ALA A 456 4.73 -3.44 -35.46
C ALA A 456 5.61 -2.27 -35.94
N TYR A 457 6.86 -2.19 -35.45
CA TYR A 457 7.85 -1.15 -35.77
C TYR A 457 8.99 -1.68 -36.67
N ASN A 458 8.72 -2.71 -37.46
CA ASN A 458 9.68 -3.38 -38.35
C ASN A 458 10.87 -4.07 -37.67
N ILE A 459 10.81 -4.30 -36.36
CA ILE A 459 11.83 -5.07 -35.62
C ILE A 459 11.33 -6.51 -35.49
N SER A 460 11.89 -7.41 -36.31
CA SER A 460 11.31 -8.74 -36.51
C SER A 460 11.73 -9.75 -35.45
N GLN A 461 12.99 -9.69 -34.98
CA GLN A 461 13.52 -10.61 -33.97
C GLN A 461 14.22 -9.83 -32.85
N PRO A 462 13.49 -9.05 -32.03
CA PRO A 462 14.11 -8.27 -30.97
C PRO A 462 14.62 -9.19 -29.85
N GLU A 463 15.91 -9.11 -29.59
CA GLU A 463 16.55 -9.51 -28.33
C GLU A 463 16.50 -8.31 -27.38
N ILE A 464 16.08 -8.51 -26.13
CA ILE A 464 15.86 -7.40 -25.21
C ILE A 464 16.67 -7.59 -23.92
N TYR A 465 17.47 -6.58 -23.63
CA TYR A 465 18.41 -6.52 -22.52
C TYR A 465 17.98 -5.43 -21.54
N PHE A 466 18.07 -5.73 -20.25
CA PHE A 466 17.67 -4.83 -19.18
C PHE A 466 18.86 -4.56 -18.26
N ASP A 467 19.19 -3.29 -18.09
CA ASP A 467 20.16 -2.84 -17.10
C ASP A 467 19.45 -2.01 -16.03
N VAL A 468 19.29 -2.62 -14.85
CA VAL A 468 18.50 -2.06 -13.74
C VAL A 468 19.37 -1.95 -12.50
N TRP A 469 19.63 -0.72 -12.08
CA TRP A 469 20.41 -0.38 -10.89
C TRP A 469 19.49 -0.01 -9.74
N VAL A 470 19.66 -0.71 -8.62
CA VAL A 470 18.82 -0.57 -7.44
C VAL A 470 19.69 -0.54 -6.19
N SER A 471 19.37 0.36 -5.27
CA SER A 471 19.77 0.27 -3.87
C SER A 471 18.59 -0.19 -3.02
N ILE A 472 18.86 -1.00 -2.02
CA ILE A 472 17.89 -1.46 -1.02
C ILE A 472 18.39 -1.14 0.39
N ASN A 473 17.58 -0.42 1.16
CA ASN A 473 17.89 0.03 2.53
C ASN A 473 19.28 0.69 2.64
N ASP A 474 19.51 1.70 1.78
CA ASP A 474 20.70 2.56 1.74
C ASP A 474 22.04 1.83 1.51
N ARG A 475 22.01 0.66 0.87
CA ARG A 475 23.22 -0.02 0.38
C ARG A 475 23.75 0.63 -0.91
N PHE A 476 24.89 0.15 -1.40
CA PHE A 476 25.38 0.47 -2.74
C PHE A 476 24.29 0.29 -3.81
N GLN A 477 24.27 1.18 -4.79
CA GLN A 477 23.59 0.95 -6.05
C GLN A 477 24.29 -0.18 -6.79
N GLN A 478 23.56 -1.24 -7.12
CA GLN A 478 24.10 -2.39 -7.84
C GLN A 478 23.08 -2.93 -8.83
N ARG A 479 23.54 -3.76 -9.78
CA ARG A 479 22.67 -4.40 -10.77
C ARG A 479 21.78 -5.46 -10.13
N LEU A 480 20.49 -5.39 -10.41
CA LEU A 480 19.52 -6.41 -10.00
C LEU A 480 19.52 -7.61 -10.95
N PHE A 481 19.67 -7.38 -12.26
CA PHE A 481 19.64 -8.40 -13.29
C PHE A 481 20.92 -8.39 -14.13
N ASP A 482 21.23 -9.51 -14.77
CA ASP A 482 22.35 -9.59 -15.71
C ASP A 482 22.01 -8.83 -17.02
N PRO A 483 22.73 -7.74 -17.35
CA PRO A 483 22.43 -6.93 -18.53
C PRO A 483 22.86 -7.61 -19.83
N THR A 484 23.60 -8.73 -19.77
CA THR A 484 24.10 -9.45 -20.95
C THR A 484 23.15 -10.52 -21.46
N VAL A 485 22.06 -10.79 -20.73
CA VAL A 485 21.11 -11.86 -21.04
C VAL A 485 19.92 -11.32 -21.81
N ASP A 486 19.61 -11.94 -22.95
CA ASP A 486 18.35 -11.71 -23.67
C ASP A 486 17.18 -12.27 -22.86
N ILE A 487 16.42 -11.38 -22.21
CA ILE A 487 15.32 -11.78 -21.34
C ILE A 487 14.17 -12.38 -22.13
N VAL A 488 14.04 -12.11 -23.43
CA VAL A 488 12.98 -12.72 -24.26
C VAL A 488 13.18 -14.23 -24.36
N LYS A 489 14.42 -14.70 -24.52
CA LYS A 489 14.76 -16.13 -24.59
C LYS A 489 15.06 -16.76 -23.23
N ALA A 490 15.46 -15.97 -22.24
CA ALA A 490 15.82 -16.47 -20.91
C ALA A 490 14.68 -17.27 -20.24
N GLU A 491 15.02 -18.42 -19.65
CA GLU A 491 14.03 -19.23 -18.95
C GLU A 491 13.59 -18.56 -17.64
N TRP A 492 12.29 -18.68 -17.36
CA TRP A 492 11.71 -18.30 -16.06
C TRP A 492 10.59 -19.27 -15.71
N SER A 493 10.56 -19.72 -14.46
CA SER A 493 9.55 -20.64 -13.93
C SER A 493 9.17 -20.24 -12.51
N PRO A 494 7.89 -20.32 -12.12
CA PRO A 494 7.47 -20.04 -10.74
C PRO A 494 8.21 -20.85 -9.67
N PHE A 495 8.69 -22.04 -10.01
CA PHE A 495 9.23 -23.02 -9.05
C PHE A 495 10.76 -23.10 -9.03
N GLN A 496 11.45 -22.40 -9.91
CA GLN A 496 12.91 -22.44 -10.02
C GLN A 496 13.50 -21.05 -9.82
N LYS A 497 14.70 -20.96 -9.24
CA LYS A 497 15.42 -19.70 -9.08
C LYS A 497 15.72 -19.08 -10.44
N THR A 498 15.55 -17.78 -10.55
CA THR A 498 15.89 -17.01 -11.76
C THR A 498 17.40 -17.00 -11.97
N PRO A 499 17.93 -17.55 -13.09
CA PRO A 499 19.39 -17.67 -13.29
C PRO A 499 20.07 -16.34 -13.65
N TRP A 500 19.31 -15.37 -14.16
CA TRP A 500 19.78 -14.05 -14.57
C TRP A 500 19.54 -12.94 -13.52
N LEU A 501 19.14 -13.33 -12.30
CA LEU A 501 19.09 -12.43 -11.15
C LEU A 501 20.47 -12.35 -10.49
N LYS A 502 20.98 -11.14 -10.26
CA LYS A 502 22.25 -10.93 -9.55
C LYS A 502 22.05 -11.00 -8.03
N PRO A 503 23.01 -11.57 -7.29
CA PRO A 503 22.92 -11.66 -5.82
C PRO A 503 23.05 -10.28 -5.19
N LEU A 504 22.33 -10.05 -4.09
CA LEU A 504 22.54 -8.86 -3.25
C LEU A 504 23.92 -8.96 -2.59
N LEU A 505 24.76 -7.94 -2.75
CA LEU A 505 26.10 -7.87 -2.13
C LEU A 505 26.01 -7.56 -0.63
N VAL A 506 25.53 -8.54 0.17
CA VAL A 506 25.32 -8.40 1.61
C VAL A 506 26.62 -8.11 2.36
N ASP A 507 27.75 -8.64 1.90
CA ASP A 507 29.08 -8.46 2.51
C ASP A 507 29.52 -6.98 2.53
N LEU A 508 28.95 -6.15 1.65
CA LEU A 508 29.22 -4.71 1.59
C LEU A 508 28.29 -3.88 2.50
N SER A 509 27.32 -4.49 3.19
CA SER A 509 26.38 -3.77 4.08
C SER A 509 27.05 -2.91 5.18
N PRO A 510 28.23 -3.27 5.74
CA PRO A 510 28.92 -2.41 6.71
C PRO A 510 29.33 -1.04 6.17
N TRP A 511 29.40 -0.85 4.85
CA TRP A 511 29.72 0.45 4.24
C TRP A 511 28.67 1.53 4.50
N ARG A 512 27.45 1.17 4.90
CA ARG A 512 26.37 2.14 5.21
C ARG A 512 26.78 3.20 6.24
N ALA A 513 27.49 2.79 7.29
CA ALA A 513 27.99 3.74 8.29
C ALA A 513 29.04 4.71 7.70
N LYS A 514 29.88 4.22 6.78
CA LYS A 514 30.86 5.05 6.07
C LYS A 514 30.20 5.98 5.06
N PHE A 515 29.09 5.59 4.43
CA PHE A 515 28.36 6.48 3.53
C PHE A 515 27.86 7.71 4.27
N GLN A 516 27.27 7.51 5.45
CA GLN A 516 26.80 8.60 6.28
C GLN A 516 27.96 9.51 6.72
N GLU A 517 29.10 8.93 7.13
CA GLU A 517 30.31 9.71 7.45
C GLU A 517 30.79 10.56 6.27
N ILE A 518 30.81 10.01 5.05
CA ILE A 518 31.20 10.74 3.84
C ILE A 518 30.19 11.83 3.52
N GLU A 519 28.90 11.54 3.56
CA GLU A 519 27.82 12.51 3.32
C GLU A 519 27.87 13.68 4.31
N ASP A 520 28.15 13.42 5.59
CA ASP A 520 28.24 14.43 6.63
C ASP A 520 29.46 15.37 6.46
N THR A 521 30.50 14.93 5.76
CA THR A 521 31.68 15.78 5.45
C THR A 521 31.47 16.72 4.26
N LEU A 522 30.41 16.50 3.48
CA LEU A 522 30.18 17.16 2.22
C LEU A 522 29.15 18.29 2.34
N ASP A 523 29.27 19.28 1.47
CA ASP A 523 28.38 20.43 1.47
C ASP A 523 26.97 20.04 0.99
N ASN A 524 25.95 20.77 1.44
CA ASN A 524 24.54 20.51 1.06
C ASN A 524 24.24 20.58 -0.45
N GLN A 525 25.18 21.09 -1.25
CA GLN A 525 25.09 21.28 -2.70
C GLN A 525 25.78 20.17 -3.51
N THR A 526 26.61 19.36 -2.86
CA THR A 526 27.25 18.19 -3.47
C THR A 526 26.36 16.98 -3.30
N ASP A 527 26.09 16.29 -4.40
CA ASP A 527 25.38 15.02 -4.41
C ASP A 527 26.39 13.88 -4.60
N ILE A 528 26.09 12.74 -4.00
CA ILE A 528 26.94 11.55 -4.06
C ILE A 528 26.10 10.36 -4.49
N VAL A 529 26.74 9.47 -5.24
CA VAL A 529 26.17 8.17 -5.53
C VAL A 529 27.22 7.09 -5.31
N PHE A 530 26.91 6.15 -4.41
CA PHE A 530 27.71 4.96 -4.14
C PHE A 530 27.29 3.80 -5.03
N ILE A 531 28.23 3.23 -5.77
CA ILE A 531 28.00 2.15 -6.75
C ILE A 531 28.89 0.95 -6.44
N ALA A 532 28.33 -0.25 -6.62
CA ALA A 532 29.07 -1.51 -6.66
C ALA A 532 28.65 -2.31 -7.91
N ASP A 533 29.61 -2.66 -8.76
CA ASP A 533 29.37 -3.47 -9.96
C ASP A 533 30.13 -4.80 -9.93
N PHE A 534 29.64 -5.76 -10.71
CA PHE A 534 30.18 -7.13 -10.74
C PHE A 534 31.37 -7.27 -11.72
N PRO A 535 32.28 -8.22 -11.47
CA PRO A 535 33.40 -8.51 -12.37
C PRO A 535 32.99 -8.73 -13.83
N GLY A 536 33.78 -8.15 -14.74
CA GLY A 536 33.58 -8.31 -16.19
C GLY A 536 32.41 -7.53 -16.77
N LEU A 537 31.71 -6.74 -15.94
CA LEU A 537 30.69 -5.81 -16.39
C LEU A 537 31.23 -4.37 -16.44
N PHE A 538 30.48 -3.51 -17.11
CA PHE A 538 30.76 -2.08 -17.15
C PHE A 538 29.51 -1.24 -16.99
N LEU A 539 29.69 -0.04 -16.45
CA LEU A 539 28.68 1.02 -16.42
C LEU A 539 29.05 2.07 -17.47
N GLU A 540 28.17 2.24 -18.46
CA GLU A 540 28.24 3.38 -19.38
C GLU A 540 27.37 4.49 -18.83
N ASN A 541 27.95 5.68 -18.68
CA ASN A 541 27.24 6.84 -18.18
C ASN A 541 27.64 8.10 -18.95
N PHE A 542 26.73 9.07 -19.01
CA PHE A 542 26.98 10.40 -19.55
C PHE A 542 26.97 11.41 -18.42
N VAL A 543 27.95 12.29 -18.39
CA VAL A 543 28.01 13.40 -17.43
C VAL A 543 27.37 14.62 -18.08
N SER A 544 26.25 15.13 -17.55
CA SER A 544 25.63 16.36 -18.11
C SER A 544 26.58 17.54 -18.00
N GLU A 545 26.48 18.48 -18.93
CA GLU A 545 27.12 19.80 -18.80
C GLU A 545 26.58 20.57 -17.58
N ASP A 546 25.37 20.25 -17.13
CA ASP A 546 24.77 20.80 -15.90
C ASP A 546 25.44 20.31 -14.61
N LEU A 547 26.23 19.24 -14.69
CA LEU A 547 26.93 18.66 -13.54
C LEU A 547 28.36 19.19 -13.48
N GLY A 548 28.60 20.06 -12.51
CA GLY A 548 29.91 20.66 -12.26
C GLY A 548 30.76 19.78 -11.36
N ASN A 549 32.06 19.77 -11.62
CA ASN A 549 33.07 19.13 -10.77
C ASN A 549 32.80 17.64 -10.50
N THR A 550 32.38 16.91 -11.55
CA THR A 550 32.05 15.48 -11.44
C THR A 550 33.33 14.66 -11.34
N SER A 551 33.54 13.99 -10.20
CA SER A 551 34.65 13.07 -9.99
C SER A 551 34.19 11.66 -9.69
N ILE A 552 35.03 10.69 -10.04
CA ILE A 552 34.90 9.29 -9.63
C ILE A 552 36.00 8.97 -8.63
N HIS A 553 35.62 8.34 -7.51
CA HIS A 553 36.54 7.93 -6.44
C HIS A 553 36.38 6.43 -6.19
N ILE A 554 37.49 5.70 -6.16
CA ILE A 554 37.48 4.25 -5.97
C ILE A 554 37.57 3.92 -4.49
N LEU A 555 36.54 3.24 -3.98
CA LEU A 555 36.40 2.88 -2.57
C LEU A 555 36.97 1.49 -2.28
N GLN A 556 36.82 0.56 -3.22
CA GLN A 556 37.32 -0.81 -3.09
C GLN A 556 37.45 -1.45 -4.49
N GLY A 557 38.50 -2.24 -4.71
CA GLY A 557 38.72 -2.96 -5.97
C GLY A 557 39.49 -2.13 -7.01
N GLU A 558 39.36 -2.53 -8.28
CA GLU A 558 40.07 -1.93 -9.42
C GLU A 558 39.10 -1.76 -10.57
N VAL A 559 39.13 -0.58 -11.20
CA VAL A 559 38.31 -0.25 -12.37
C VAL A 559 39.15 0.32 -13.49
N ASN A 560 38.72 0.11 -14.72
CA ASN A 560 39.28 0.79 -15.89
C ASN A 560 38.24 1.79 -16.42
N VAL A 561 38.59 3.07 -16.45
CA VAL A 561 37.72 4.14 -16.93
C VAL A 561 38.13 4.51 -18.36
N GLU A 562 37.22 4.31 -19.30
CA GLU A 562 37.34 4.71 -20.70
C GLU A 562 36.55 6.00 -20.94
N ILE A 563 37.20 7.06 -21.40
CA ILE A 563 36.52 8.25 -21.93
C ILE A 563 36.28 8.00 -23.42
N VAL A 564 35.01 7.83 -23.81
CA VAL A 564 34.63 7.28 -25.13
C VAL A 564 35.14 8.14 -26.28
N LYS A 565 35.16 9.47 -26.10
CA LYS A 565 35.60 10.41 -27.14
C LYS A 565 37.11 10.52 -27.27
N GLU A 566 37.84 10.35 -26.17
CA GLU A 566 39.31 10.42 -26.14
C GLU A 566 39.96 9.06 -26.45
N GLU A 567 39.18 7.97 -26.50
CA GLU A 567 39.65 6.58 -26.59
C GLU A 567 40.73 6.25 -25.54
N ARG A 568 40.66 6.94 -24.39
CA ARG A 568 41.67 6.88 -23.35
C ARG A 568 41.19 6.02 -22.19
N ASN A 569 41.95 4.96 -21.92
CA ASN A 569 41.72 4.04 -20.81
C ASN A 569 42.64 4.38 -19.64
N THR A 570 42.07 4.60 -18.47
CA THR A 570 42.81 4.86 -17.24
C THR A 570 42.40 3.86 -16.17
N THR A 571 43.37 3.09 -15.67
CA THR A 571 43.13 2.16 -14.57
C THR A 571 43.23 2.90 -13.23
N LEU A 572 42.20 2.77 -12.40
CA LEU A 572 42.11 3.37 -11.07
C LEU A 572 42.00 2.25 -10.03
N ARG A 573 42.75 2.40 -8.94
CA ARG A 573 42.79 1.48 -7.81
C ARG A 573 42.18 2.12 -6.58
N GLU A 574 41.98 1.33 -5.53
CA GLU A 574 41.47 1.80 -4.25
C GLU A 574 42.21 3.05 -3.73
N GLY A 575 41.44 4.10 -3.43
CA GLY A 575 41.96 5.41 -3.02
C GLY A 575 42.25 6.38 -4.17
N ASP A 576 42.33 5.90 -5.41
CA ASP A 576 42.49 6.76 -6.57
C ASP A 576 41.19 7.51 -6.88
N HIS A 577 41.34 8.68 -7.48
CA HIS A 577 40.23 9.48 -7.98
C HIS A 577 40.57 10.11 -9.33
N MET A 578 39.55 10.37 -10.13
CA MET A 578 39.68 10.96 -11.46
C MET A 578 38.55 11.95 -11.68
N GLN A 579 38.88 13.10 -12.26
CA GLN A 579 37.88 14.07 -12.72
C GLN A 579 37.35 13.65 -14.09
N LEU A 580 36.04 13.74 -14.27
CA LEU A 580 35.36 13.35 -15.50
C LEU A 580 34.96 14.58 -16.31
N PRO A 581 35.20 14.57 -17.64
CA PRO A 581 34.78 15.67 -18.50
C PRO A 581 33.24 15.73 -18.56
N ALA A 582 32.70 16.95 -18.51
CA ALA A 582 31.29 17.19 -18.68
C ALA A 582 30.91 17.13 -20.18
N GLY A 583 29.67 16.71 -20.47
CA GLY A 583 29.16 16.57 -21.83
C GLY A 583 29.67 15.31 -22.57
N GLU A 584 30.26 14.35 -21.86
CA GLU A 584 30.88 13.17 -22.47
C GLU A 584 30.41 11.85 -21.84
N TYR A 585 30.49 10.78 -22.64
CA TYR A 585 30.27 9.41 -22.19
C TYR A 585 31.56 8.82 -21.64
N HIS A 586 31.44 8.11 -20.53
CA HIS A 586 32.50 7.27 -19.99
C HIS A 586 31.99 5.87 -19.68
N LYS A 587 32.89 4.89 -19.75
CA LYS A 587 32.63 3.51 -19.36
C LYS A 587 33.54 3.14 -18.22
N VAL A 588 32.95 2.67 -17.12
CA VAL A 588 33.69 2.15 -15.97
C VAL A 588 33.62 0.63 -16.01
N PHE A 589 34.74 -0.01 -16.32
CA PHE A 589 34.87 -1.47 -16.36
C PHE A 589 35.35 -2.00 -15.02
N THR A 590 34.65 -2.99 -14.48
CA THR A 590 35.07 -3.73 -13.29
C THR A 590 36.07 -4.81 -13.69
N VAL A 591 37.36 -4.56 -13.46
CA VAL A 591 38.46 -5.47 -13.83
C VAL A 591 38.94 -6.35 -12.68
N SER A 592 38.54 -6.03 -11.45
CA SER A 592 38.93 -6.78 -10.26
C SER A 592 38.22 -8.15 -10.19
N PRO A 593 38.80 -9.14 -9.47
CA PRO A 593 38.19 -10.47 -9.36
C PRO A 593 36.90 -10.49 -8.52
N GLY A 594 36.67 -9.47 -7.69
CA GLY A 594 35.44 -9.27 -6.92
C GLY A 594 34.68 -8.02 -7.38
N PRO A 595 33.58 -7.65 -6.71
CA PRO A 595 32.89 -6.40 -7.01
C PRO A 595 33.83 -5.21 -6.79
N SER A 596 33.80 -4.24 -7.71
CA SER A 596 34.48 -2.95 -7.51
C SER A 596 33.46 -1.92 -7.03
N CYS A 597 33.83 -1.20 -5.97
CA CYS A 597 33.02 -0.17 -5.34
C CYS A 597 33.63 1.20 -5.62
N TYR A 598 32.81 2.13 -6.06
CA TYR A 598 33.22 3.50 -6.36
C TYR A 598 32.07 4.47 -6.07
N MET A 599 32.41 5.74 -5.95
CA MET A 599 31.42 6.80 -5.79
C MET A 599 31.58 7.87 -6.86
N TYR A 600 30.46 8.43 -7.29
CA TYR A 600 30.41 9.68 -8.03
C TYR A 600 30.13 10.81 -7.07
N ILE A 601 30.93 11.88 -7.15
CA ILE A 601 30.68 13.14 -6.47
C ILE A 601 30.45 14.18 -7.56
N TYR A 602 29.35 14.93 -7.48
CA TYR A 602 29.07 15.99 -8.43
C TYR A 602 28.28 17.13 -7.78
N VAL A 603 28.36 18.32 -8.37
CA VAL A 603 27.56 19.48 -7.99
C VAL A 603 26.53 19.74 -9.09
N ASN A 604 25.25 19.76 -8.73
CA ASN A 604 24.21 20.16 -9.67
C ASN A 604 24.22 21.69 -9.84
N THR A 605 25.02 22.18 -10.79
CA THR A 605 25.25 23.63 -10.99
C THR A 605 23.97 24.36 -11.39
N THR A 606 23.09 23.70 -12.14
CA THR A 606 21.80 24.25 -12.55
C THR A 606 20.86 24.42 -11.36
N ALA A 607 20.80 23.45 -10.44
CA ALA A 607 20.03 23.58 -9.21
C ALA A 607 20.57 24.68 -8.29
N VAL A 608 21.90 24.77 -8.13
CA VAL A 608 22.54 25.82 -7.33
C VAL A 608 22.28 27.21 -7.92
N THR A 609 22.43 27.37 -9.23
CA THR A 609 22.17 28.64 -9.94
C THR A 609 20.70 29.03 -9.81
N LEU A 610 19.78 28.06 -9.95
CA LEU A 610 18.36 28.27 -9.76
C LEU A 610 18.04 28.72 -8.32
N GLU A 611 18.64 28.10 -7.31
CA GLU A 611 18.42 28.45 -5.91
C GLU A 611 18.94 29.86 -5.59
N GLN A 612 20.13 30.22 -6.08
CA GLN A 612 20.68 31.57 -5.95
C GLN A 612 19.78 32.61 -6.63
N ASN A 613 19.33 32.33 -7.85
CA ASN A 613 18.42 33.20 -8.59
C ASN A 613 17.09 33.38 -7.88
N LEU A 614 16.49 32.30 -7.35
CA LEU A 614 15.23 32.37 -6.60
C LEU A 614 15.39 33.15 -5.29
N THR A 615 16.50 32.97 -4.57
CA THR A 615 16.83 33.72 -3.36
C THR A 615 16.98 35.21 -3.67
N ARG A 616 17.66 35.55 -4.77
CA ARG A 616 17.76 36.93 -5.24
C ARG A 616 16.39 37.54 -5.55
N LEU A 617 15.49 36.81 -6.21
CA LEU A 617 14.12 37.29 -6.47
C LEU A 617 13.30 37.49 -5.19
N LEU A 618 13.51 36.65 -4.17
CA LEU A 618 12.90 36.83 -2.84
C LEU A 618 13.40 38.12 -2.17
N GLU A 619 14.72 38.32 -2.13
CA GLU A 619 15.31 39.53 -1.54
C GLU A 619 14.87 40.81 -2.25
N LEU A 620 14.80 40.79 -3.59
CA LEU A 620 14.30 41.93 -4.37
C LEU A 620 12.84 42.25 -3.99
N LYS A 621 11.99 41.22 -3.87
CA LYS A 621 10.60 41.40 -3.44
C LYS A 621 10.52 42.03 -2.04
N GLU A 622 11.29 41.52 -1.08
CA GLU A 622 11.31 42.05 0.29
C GLU A 622 11.82 43.49 0.33
N ARG A 623 12.86 43.82 -0.45
CA ARG A 623 13.41 45.19 -0.52
C ARG A 623 12.43 46.17 -1.15
N ALA A 624 11.69 45.74 -2.18
CA ALA A 624 10.63 46.52 -2.81
C ALA A 624 9.46 46.75 -1.86
N GLU A 625 9.01 45.73 -1.13
CA GLU A 625 7.93 45.84 -0.12
C GLU A 625 8.33 46.73 1.07
N ASN A 626 9.59 46.65 1.50
CA ASN A 626 10.13 47.46 2.60
C ASN A 626 10.48 48.90 2.18
N GLY A 627 10.28 49.28 0.92
CA GLY A 627 10.54 50.64 0.40
C GLY A 627 12.02 51.04 0.35
N SER A 628 12.93 50.06 0.45
CA SER A 628 14.39 50.26 0.40
C SER A 628 14.96 50.29 -1.01
N GLU A 629 14.18 49.84 -2.01
CA GLU A 629 14.49 49.98 -3.42
C GLU A 629 14.00 51.31 -3.98
N THR A 630 14.93 52.16 -4.39
CA THR A 630 14.66 53.49 -4.96
C THR A 630 14.61 53.49 -6.50
N ILE A 631 14.86 52.34 -7.15
CA ILE A 631 14.96 52.19 -8.61
C ILE A 631 13.70 51.48 -9.13
N GLN A 632 13.09 51.99 -10.20
CA GLN A 632 11.97 51.30 -10.87
C GLN A 632 12.45 49.97 -11.46
N LEU A 633 11.85 48.85 -11.03
CA LEU A 633 12.20 47.53 -11.57
C LEU A 633 11.94 47.46 -13.09
N PRO A 634 12.79 46.75 -13.85
CA PRO A 634 12.53 46.43 -15.24
C PRO A 634 11.13 45.82 -15.44
N PRO A 635 10.47 46.08 -16.59
CA PRO A 635 9.11 45.60 -16.86
C PRO A 635 8.94 44.08 -16.72
N GLU A 636 10.00 43.31 -16.96
CA GLU A 636 10.04 41.85 -16.82
C GLU A 636 9.91 41.36 -15.37
N LEU A 637 10.31 42.18 -14.38
CA LEU A 637 10.29 41.85 -12.95
C LEU A 637 9.12 42.51 -12.20
N GLN A 638 8.36 43.40 -12.85
CA GLN A 638 7.15 44.01 -12.28
C GLN A 638 6.10 42.99 -11.78
N PRO A 639 5.89 41.82 -12.44
CA PRO A 639 4.96 40.79 -11.97
C PRO A 639 5.26 40.23 -10.58
N ILE A 640 6.51 40.37 -10.09
CA ILE A 640 6.93 39.91 -8.76
C ILE A 640 6.22 40.70 -7.65
N ILE A 641 5.96 41.98 -7.90
CA ILE A 641 5.29 42.90 -6.95
C ILE A 641 3.78 42.84 -7.12
N SER A 642 3.27 42.79 -8.37
CA SER A 642 1.83 42.76 -8.62
C SER A 642 1.18 41.41 -8.30
N GLY A 643 1.95 40.31 -8.28
CA GLY A 643 1.46 38.95 -8.05
C GLY A 643 0.54 38.41 -9.16
N THR A 644 0.38 39.14 -10.25
CA THR A 644 -0.53 38.81 -11.35
C THR A 644 0.21 38.05 -12.45
N VAL A 645 -0.30 36.86 -12.79
CA VAL A 645 0.25 35.96 -13.83
C VAL A 645 -0.41 36.21 -15.19
N GLU A 646 -1.13 37.31 -15.36
CA GLU A 646 -2.07 37.47 -16.48
C GLU A 646 -1.38 37.70 -17.84
N ASP A 647 -0.11 38.14 -17.87
CA ASP A 647 0.68 38.32 -19.10
C ASP A 647 1.68 37.17 -19.36
N ILE A 648 1.14 35.96 -19.56
CA ILE A 648 1.90 34.70 -19.74
C ILE A 648 2.89 34.74 -20.93
N LYS A 649 2.69 35.62 -21.92
CA LYS A 649 3.47 35.60 -23.17
C LYS A 649 4.81 36.35 -23.12
N ASN A 650 5.02 37.23 -22.14
CA ASN A 650 6.20 38.13 -22.10
C ASN A 650 7.04 38.00 -20.81
N THR A 651 6.77 37.02 -19.94
CA THR A 651 7.51 36.86 -18.68
C THR A 651 8.63 35.82 -18.81
N ASP A 652 9.80 36.12 -18.22
CA ASP A 652 10.91 35.18 -18.09
C ASP A 652 10.44 33.85 -17.43
N PRO A 653 10.77 32.67 -17.99
CA PRO A 653 10.46 31.37 -17.40
C PRO A 653 10.90 31.22 -15.92
N LEU A 654 11.99 31.86 -15.50
CA LEU A 654 12.44 31.87 -14.11
C LEU A 654 11.47 32.62 -13.19
N VAL A 655 11.02 33.79 -13.61
CA VAL A 655 10.03 34.60 -12.88
C VAL A 655 8.69 33.87 -12.83
N LEU A 656 8.30 33.19 -13.92
CA LEU A 656 7.11 32.35 -13.96
C LEU A 656 7.22 31.17 -12.98
N ALA A 657 8.38 30.50 -12.93
CA ALA A 657 8.64 29.42 -11.98
C ALA A 657 8.56 29.91 -10.53
N TYR A 658 9.12 31.09 -10.24
CA TYR A 658 9.04 31.76 -8.95
C TYR A 658 7.58 32.08 -8.56
N LEU A 659 6.81 32.74 -9.44
CA LEU A 659 5.40 33.07 -9.18
C LEU A 659 4.54 31.82 -8.98
N ARG A 660 4.77 30.77 -9.76
CA ARG A 660 4.13 29.46 -9.56
C ARG A 660 4.49 28.89 -8.19
N ARG A 661 5.74 28.99 -7.74
CA ARG A 661 6.19 28.56 -6.41
C ARG A 661 5.50 29.37 -5.31
N GLN A 662 5.45 30.70 -5.41
CA GLN A 662 4.74 31.54 -4.42
C GLN A 662 3.26 31.21 -4.35
N LYS A 663 2.57 31.09 -5.49
CA LYS A 663 1.15 30.70 -5.52
C LYS A 663 0.91 29.32 -4.89
N ARG A 664 1.83 28.35 -5.07
CA ARG A 664 1.76 27.05 -4.39
C ARG A 664 1.93 27.20 -2.88
N LEU A 665 2.88 28.02 -2.42
CA LEU A 665 3.11 28.29 -1.01
C LEU A 665 1.89 28.97 -0.37
N GLU A 666 1.36 30.02 -0.99
CA GLU A 666 0.13 30.68 -0.53
C GLU A 666 -1.06 29.72 -0.49
N LEU A 667 -1.23 28.88 -1.51
CA LEU A 667 -2.28 27.85 -1.51
C LEU A 667 -2.05 26.82 -0.39
N SER A 668 -0.81 26.49 -0.07
CA SER A 668 -0.44 25.60 1.04
C SER A 668 -0.75 26.24 2.39
N GLU A 669 -0.40 27.51 2.57
CA GLU A 669 -0.72 28.29 3.77
C GLU A 669 -2.22 28.48 3.93
N ARG A 670 -2.95 28.84 2.87
CA ARG A 670 -4.42 28.87 2.88
C ARG A 670 -5.01 27.52 3.26
N ARG A 671 -4.41 26.40 2.82
CA ARG A 671 -4.84 25.05 3.23
C ARG A 671 -4.53 24.77 4.70
N ARG A 672 -3.37 25.20 5.21
CA ARG A 672 -2.99 25.07 6.62
C ARG A 672 -3.92 25.90 7.51
N ASN A 673 -4.24 27.11 7.11
CA ASN A 673 -5.10 28.04 7.82
C ASN A 673 -6.61 27.85 7.54
N ALA A 674 -6.97 26.88 6.68
CA ALA A 674 -8.37 26.58 6.37
C ALA A 674 -9.11 26.07 7.60
N THR A 675 -10.32 26.59 7.80
CA THR A 675 -11.20 26.17 8.89
C THR A 675 -11.65 24.71 8.71
N LEU A 676 -12.05 24.05 9.80
CA LEU A 676 -12.57 22.68 9.75
C LEU A 676 -13.73 22.53 8.74
N LEU A 677 -14.59 23.56 8.65
CA LEU A 677 -15.71 23.57 7.70
C LEU A 677 -15.24 23.57 6.25
N GLN A 678 -14.27 24.43 5.89
CA GLN A 678 -13.71 24.49 4.54
C GLN A 678 -13.00 23.19 4.15
N ARG A 679 -12.29 22.57 5.11
CA ARG A 679 -11.65 21.27 4.91
C ARG A 679 -12.69 20.18 4.65
N PHE A 680 -13.78 20.18 5.42
CA PHE A 680 -14.88 19.24 5.27
C PHE A 680 -15.61 19.43 3.93
N GLU A 681 -15.94 20.66 3.56
CA GLU A 681 -16.60 20.98 2.29
C GLU A 681 -15.75 20.53 1.10
N ARG A 682 -14.44 20.79 1.13
CA ARG A 682 -13.51 20.34 0.10
C ARG A 682 -13.42 18.81 0.03
N PHE A 683 -13.37 18.15 1.19
CA PHE A 683 -13.38 16.69 1.27
C PHE A 683 -14.66 16.13 0.64
N CYS A 684 -15.83 16.63 1.04
CA CYS A 684 -17.13 16.23 0.52
C CYS A 684 -17.24 16.47 -0.98
N GLY A 685 -16.81 17.64 -1.47
CA GLY A 685 -16.77 17.95 -2.89
C GLY A 685 -15.91 16.96 -3.67
N LYS A 686 -14.68 16.68 -3.22
CA LYS A 686 -13.80 15.68 -3.85
C LYS A 686 -14.43 14.28 -3.89
N LYS A 687 -15.01 13.82 -2.77
CA LYS A 687 -15.68 12.51 -2.69
C LYS A 687 -16.91 12.45 -3.59
N TYR A 688 -17.68 13.53 -3.66
CA TYR A 688 -18.82 13.64 -4.57
C TYR A 688 -18.39 13.52 -6.03
N TYR A 689 -17.35 14.23 -6.48
CA TYR A 689 -16.86 14.11 -7.87
C TYR A 689 -16.36 12.70 -8.19
N LEU A 690 -15.67 12.05 -7.25
CA LEU A 690 -15.17 10.68 -7.43
C LEU A 690 -16.32 9.67 -7.57
N LEU A 691 -17.31 9.75 -6.68
CA LEU A 691 -18.52 8.91 -6.75
C LEU A 691 -19.35 9.21 -8.00
N ARG A 692 -19.51 10.48 -8.35
CA ARG A 692 -20.20 10.91 -9.57
C ARG A 692 -19.53 10.37 -10.82
N ARG A 693 -18.18 10.41 -10.90
CA ARG A 693 -17.45 9.82 -12.03
C ARG A 693 -17.67 8.32 -12.09
N SER A 694 -17.57 7.63 -10.95
CA SER A 694 -17.80 6.18 -10.87
C SER A 694 -19.21 5.77 -11.29
N ALA A 695 -20.22 6.58 -10.99
CA ALA A 695 -21.62 6.32 -11.38
C ALA A 695 -21.96 6.81 -12.79
N GLY A 696 -21.35 7.91 -13.25
CA GLY A 696 -21.66 8.59 -14.49
C GLY A 696 -21.18 7.86 -15.75
N THR A 697 -20.07 7.12 -15.67
CA THR A 697 -19.52 6.44 -16.86
C THR A 697 -20.35 5.23 -17.29
N PHE A 698 -21.20 4.66 -16.41
CA PHE A 698 -22.17 3.62 -16.79
C PHE A 698 -23.36 4.18 -17.60
N TYR A 699 -23.69 5.47 -17.41
CA TYR A 699 -24.80 6.13 -18.11
C TYR A 699 -24.39 6.71 -19.46
N ILE A 700 -23.13 7.18 -19.58
CA ILE A 700 -22.60 7.81 -20.80
C ILE A 700 -22.30 6.78 -21.89
N THR A 701 -21.97 5.54 -21.53
CA THR A 701 -21.70 4.46 -22.51
C THR A 701 -22.95 3.83 -23.12
N HIS A 702 -24.15 4.06 -22.54
CA HIS A 702 -25.38 3.42 -23.02
C HIS A 702 -26.52 4.37 -23.43
N ILE A 703 -26.47 5.67 -23.12
CA ILE A 703 -27.59 6.60 -23.44
C ILE A 703 -27.16 7.94 -24.06
N GLY A 704 -25.85 8.24 -24.21
CA GLY A 704 -25.37 9.48 -24.84
C GLY A 704 -24.38 9.24 -25.98
N PRO A 705 -24.26 10.15 -26.97
CA PRO A 705 -23.22 10.03 -27.97
C PRO A 705 -21.85 10.08 -27.27
N TYR A 706 -20.97 9.12 -27.59
CA TYR A 706 -19.57 9.11 -27.19
C TYR A 706 -19.01 10.55 -27.27
N PRO A 707 -18.43 11.11 -26.19
CA PRO A 707 -17.80 12.43 -26.30
C PRO A 707 -16.73 12.36 -27.40
N ARG A 708 -16.79 13.32 -28.33
CA ARG A 708 -15.93 13.46 -29.51
C ARG A 708 -14.41 13.45 -29.22
N GLU A 709 -14.01 13.44 -27.95
CA GLU A 709 -12.61 13.33 -27.50
C GLU A 709 -12.01 11.94 -27.73
N ALA A 710 -12.79 10.85 -27.64
CA ALA A 710 -12.28 9.49 -27.87
C ALA A 710 -11.95 9.21 -29.36
N ASN A 711 -12.69 9.82 -30.29
CA ASN A 711 -12.38 9.70 -31.72
C ASN A 711 -11.18 10.56 -32.15
N ARG A 712 -10.85 11.63 -31.42
CA ARG A 712 -9.62 12.42 -31.68
C ARG A 712 -8.34 11.65 -31.38
N GLN A 713 -8.36 10.71 -30.44
CA GLN A 713 -7.19 9.85 -30.17
C GLN A 713 -6.98 8.77 -31.24
N LYS A 714 -8.05 8.35 -31.95
CA LYS A 714 -7.96 7.32 -32.99
C LYS A 714 -7.43 7.84 -34.33
N GLU A 715 -7.71 9.11 -34.66
CA GLU A 715 -7.26 9.74 -35.92
C GLU A 715 -5.83 10.30 -35.88
N ASN A 716 -5.21 10.41 -34.70
CA ASN A 716 -3.88 10.98 -34.51
C ASN A 716 -2.73 9.93 -34.49
N LYS A 717 -2.83 8.86 -35.29
CA LYS A 717 -1.79 7.80 -35.35
C LYS A 717 -0.40 8.30 -35.77
N ASN A 718 -0.31 9.40 -36.53
CA ASN A 718 0.98 9.99 -36.96
C ASN A 718 1.43 11.20 -36.13
N SER A 719 0.59 11.72 -35.24
CA SER A 719 0.87 12.89 -34.40
C SER A 719 1.06 12.52 -32.92
N LEU A 720 0.73 11.30 -32.51
CA LEU A 720 1.03 10.75 -31.19
C LEU A 720 2.54 10.68 -30.88
N LEU A 721 3.39 10.55 -31.90
CA LEU A 721 4.86 10.66 -31.74
C LEU A 721 5.32 12.10 -31.48
N LEU A 722 4.60 13.11 -32.01
CA LEU A 722 4.92 14.52 -31.81
C LEU A 722 4.30 15.09 -30.52
N VAL A 723 3.13 14.59 -30.12
CA VAL A 723 2.46 14.96 -28.87
C VAL A 723 3.14 14.30 -27.67
N SER A 724 3.63 13.07 -27.81
CA SER A 724 4.52 12.44 -26.81
C SER A 724 5.85 13.20 -26.66
N TRP A 725 6.28 13.97 -27.67
CA TRP A 725 7.46 14.82 -27.60
C TRP A 725 7.19 16.16 -26.89
N LEU A 726 5.95 16.68 -26.97
CA LEU A 726 5.54 17.95 -26.35
C LEU A 726 5.01 17.79 -24.91
N GLU A 727 4.26 16.72 -24.58
CA GLU A 727 3.73 16.49 -23.23
C GLU A 727 4.80 16.07 -22.21
N VAL A 728 5.92 15.51 -22.67
CA VAL A 728 7.09 15.20 -21.84
C VAL A 728 7.91 16.46 -21.51
N ASN A 729 7.90 17.48 -22.38
CA ASN A 729 8.66 18.71 -22.19
C ASN A 729 7.85 19.86 -21.54
N LEU A 730 6.52 19.82 -21.61
CA LEU A 730 5.62 20.80 -21.02
C LEU A 730 4.59 20.07 -20.17
N GLY A 731 4.88 19.91 -18.87
CA GLY A 731 4.02 19.16 -17.94
C GLY A 731 2.51 19.51 -18.02
N PRO A 732 1.62 18.58 -17.65
CA PRO A 732 0.20 18.63 -17.99
C PRO A 732 -0.51 19.87 -17.43
N LEU A 733 -1.27 20.54 -18.31
CA LEU A 733 -2.03 21.76 -18.06
C LEU A 733 -3.31 21.57 -17.22
N HIS A 734 -3.57 20.38 -16.68
CA HIS A 734 -4.64 20.14 -15.72
C HIS A 734 -4.17 19.26 -14.58
N SER A 735 -3.84 19.90 -13.46
CA SER A 735 -3.55 19.25 -12.18
C SER A 735 -4.80 18.56 -11.60
N PHE A 736 -4.95 17.27 -11.84
CA PHE A 736 -5.71 16.36 -10.98
C PHE A 736 -4.73 15.41 -10.29
N PRO A 737 -4.39 15.64 -9.00
CA PRO A 737 -3.51 14.73 -8.28
C PRO A 737 -4.36 13.56 -7.81
N TYR A 738 -4.35 12.48 -8.60
CA TYR A 738 -4.71 11.15 -8.16
C TYR A 738 -3.67 10.20 -8.75
N ASP A 739 -2.47 10.24 -8.17
CA ASP A 739 -1.51 9.17 -8.35
C ASP A 739 -2.15 7.89 -7.84
N CYS A 740 -2.52 7.03 -8.79
CA CYS A 740 -2.94 5.66 -8.49
C CYS A 740 -1.71 4.92 -7.98
N ASN A 741 -1.69 4.64 -6.67
CA ASN A 741 -0.92 3.59 -5.99
C ASN A 741 0.27 3.02 -6.79
N CYS A 742 1.41 3.69 -6.70
CA CYS A 742 2.72 3.04 -6.74
C CYS A 742 3.46 3.47 -5.47
N TYR A 743 3.54 2.56 -4.50
CA TYR A 743 4.33 2.73 -3.28
C TYR A 743 5.81 2.72 -3.63
N GLU A 744 6.38 3.90 -3.84
CA GLU A 744 7.80 4.21 -3.79
C GLU A 744 7.95 5.70 -4.07
N GLU A 745 7.80 6.53 -3.03
CA GLU A 745 8.21 7.93 -3.07
C GLU A 745 8.44 8.43 -1.64
N LEU A 746 9.61 8.11 -1.10
CA LEU A 746 10.18 8.77 0.09
C LEU A 746 11.64 9.12 -0.18
N SER A 747 11.90 9.81 -1.29
CA SER A 747 13.06 10.69 -1.47
C SER A 747 12.91 11.44 -2.79
N VAL A 748 12.27 12.61 -2.77
CA VAL A 748 12.39 13.59 -3.86
C VAL A 748 12.48 14.97 -3.22
N ARG A 749 13.70 15.52 -3.15
CA ARG A 749 13.87 16.99 -3.21
C ARG A 749 13.34 17.42 -4.61
N PRO A 750 12.51 18.45 -4.72
CA PRO A 750 11.89 18.79 -6.00
C PRO A 750 12.93 19.39 -6.95
N SER A 751 13.40 18.62 -7.95
CA SER A 751 14.16 19.16 -9.07
C SER A 751 13.20 19.69 -10.14
N ILE A 752 13.20 21.00 -10.33
CA ILE A 752 12.44 21.71 -11.37
C ILE A 752 13.43 22.10 -12.46
N THR A 753 13.45 21.37 -13.59
CA THR A 753 13.97 21.89 -14.86
C THR A 753 13.31 21.16 -16.01
N GLY A 754 12.91 21.94 -17.02
CA GLY A 754 12.58 21.43 -18.34
C GLY A 754 13.51 22.10 -19.32
N THR A 755 14.23 21.32 -20.12
CA THR A 755 14.73 21.69 -21.45
C THR A 755 15.19 20.44 -22.20
N THR A 756 15.03 20.51 -23.51
CA THR A 756 15.15 19.45 -24.52
C THR A 756 16.58 18.97 -24.72
N GLY A 757 16.81 17.65 -24.65
CA GLY A 757 18.06 17.01 -25.06
C GLY A 757 17.96 15.50 -24.97
N THR A 758 17.92 14.80 -26.11
CA THR A 758 17.91 13.34 -26.18
C THR A 758 19.29 12.78 -25.88
N GLY A 759 19.46 12.17 -24.70
CA GLY A 759 20.68 11.43 -24.31
C GLY A 759 20.55 10.86 -22.90
N SER A 760 20.81 9.56 -22.76
CA SER A 760 20.75 8.80 -21.49
C SER A 760 21.64 9.44 -20.41
N LEU A 761 21.06 9.84 -19.28
CA LEU A 761 21.72 10.70 -18.29
C LEU A 761 21.46 10.27 -16.85
N ILE A 762 22.53 10.23 -16.04
CA ILE A 762 22.43 10.44 -14.60
C ILE A 762 22.01 11.89 -14.39
N CYS A 763 20.70 12.10 -14.44
CA CYS A 763 19.95 13.17 -13.82
C CYS A 763 18.47 12.87 -14.09
N ASN A 764 17.78 12.40 -13.04
CA ASN A 764 16.34 12.15 -12.91
C ASN A 764 15.45 12.52 -14.11
N TYR A 765 14.84 11.50 -14.73
CA TYR A 765 13.56 11.60 -15.44
C TYR A 765 12.64 10.42 -15.09
#